data_AF-A0AAN7MUB5-F1
#
_entry.id   AF-A0AAN7MUB5-F1
#
_cell.length_a   1.000
_cell.length_b   1.000
_cell.length_c   1.000
_cell.angle_alpha   90.00
_cell.angle_beta   90.00
_cell.angle_gamma   90.00
#
_symmetry.space_group_name_H-M   'P 1'
#
loop_
_entity.id
_entity.type
_entity.pdbx_description
1 polymer ?
#
loop_
_entity_poly.entity_id
_entity_poly.type
_entity_poly.pdbx_seq_one_letter_code
_entity_poly.pdbx_strand_id
1 'polypeptide(L)'
;MPSPSPSSNHCSPANSPPVSILSMSSYGIVFIPGTSQLTAKDILYRLQASKAKCIITNDTLAPAVESVMPDCQFLKSKLIVAKGSRDGWLNLKELFVVTSADHKCVKTRSQDPMLIYFTSGSTGSPKMVVQSHSSYGIGFATSGRYWMNLTSSDIMWNTSDTGWVKSAWSSVFAPWICGSCVFVHNMPQFKPAVIAETLSRYPITAFCSVPTAYRMLVQHDLSSYKFTSLKHCVSGGEPLNPEVMAKWKIQTGLDIYEGYGQTETVTICANMKGMEIKPGSLGKAVPPYDVQIIDDHGAILPAGEEGNIAVRVQPMRPFCLFSEYLDNPEKTAASVRGNFYVTGDRGIMDEEGYVWFVGRADDIISSSGYRIGPFEVESALIQHPAVSESAVVSSPDPIRGEVVKAFVVLAPAFVSHCPEKLTHELQQHVKKVTAPYKYPRKVSTPQKYRSSNGFIATILQIFLYSLQHLRTSSSAMKLLFKLQTLKSLWTLKPPNRTFHGHPRLLASDVYSQYESIRRGEQEIPKYFNFASDVLDKWSDIEKAGKRPSNPAFWWINGKGEEVKWSFEELGFLSRKAANVLTKVCGLQKGDRIVVILPRVPEWWLVNVACMRAGIVLIPGISQLSAKDILYRLQASKATCIITNDTLAPAVDSVASECQFLKTKLIVSKGSREGWLNFTDLYKNQSADHSCVKTRIQDSMSIFFTSGTTGSPKMTEHSQGSLGFRPLLSERYWLDLTPSDTIWSTADTGWILASLASVFEPWVFGSCIFIHQLPQIESATILNTLCRFPIDTLVGAPTLFRMLVQNDLSNYKFMNLKHCMSGGEPLNPEVMEQWKSKTGLDIHEVYGQTETGVICSVFKGMKIKPGSMGKAAPLYDVQIIDKNANILPPGQQGEIAVRSKPIRPLGLFSEYVDNPKKTAESERGDFYVTGDRGTMDEDGYFQFIGRDDDIIISSGYRIGPFEVESALIEHPAVAETAVVSSPDPLRGEVVKAFVVLSPTFSSSDLESLTCDLQEHVKKTTAPYKYPRKVEFVQELPKTVTGKIKRNELRNKEWGQM
;
A
#
# COMPACT_ATOMS: atom_id res chain seq x y z
N MET A 1 32.13 -41.43 -10.79
CA MET A 1 30.66 -41.54 -10.97
C MET A 1 30.20 -40.32 -11.73
N PRO A 2 29.55 -40.46 -12.90
CA PRO A 2 29.19 -39.32 -13.72
C PRO A 2 27.99 -38.59 -13.10
N SER A 3 28.02 -37.26 -13.26
CA SER A 3 27.03 -36.27 -12.85
C SER A 3 25.64 -36.53 -13.45
N PRO A 4 24.54 -36.27 -12.72
CA PRO A 4 23.23 -36.12 -13.33
C PRO A 4 23.12 -34.73 -13.96
N SER A 5 22.72 -34.71 -15.21
CA SER A 5 22.38 -33.52 -16.00
C SER A 5 21.21 -32.73 -15.38
N PRO A 6 21.19 -31.39 -15.49
CA PRO A 6 20.01 -30.61 -15.13
C PRO A 6 18.98 -30.71 -16.26
N SER A 7 17.90 -31.46 -16.03
CA SER A 7 16.70 -31.39 -16.85
C SER A 7 16.01 -30.05 -16.63
N SER A 8 15.91 -29.26 -17.69
CA SER A 8 15.22 -27.97 -17.74
C SER A 8 13.70 -28.15 -17.68
N ASN A 9 13.16 -28.35 -16.49
CA ASN A 9 11.73 -28.16 -16.24
C ASN A 9 11.44 -26.68 -16.00
N HIS A 10 11.43 -25.89 -17.08
CA HIS A 10 10.82 -24.56 -17.06
C HIS A 10 9.29 -24.71 -16.92
N CYS A 11 8.77 -24.56 -15.70
CA CYS A 11 7.37 -24.18 -15.52
C CYS A 11 7.18 -22.77 -16.09
N SER A 12 6.69 -22.69 -17.32
CA SER A 12 6.44 -21.43 -18.00
C SER A 12 5.12 -20.81 -17.49
N PRO A 13 5.08 -19.52 -17.06
CA PRO A 13 3.88 -18.86 -16.50
C PRO A 13 2.69 -18.75 -17.47
N ALA A 14 2.90 -19.01 -18.75
CA ALA A 14 2.00 -18.69 -19.86
C ALA A 14 0.78 -19.61 -20.05
N ASN A 15 0.52 -20.56 -19.15
CA ASN A 15 -0.72 -21.36 -19.14
C ASN A 15 -1.68 -20.97 -18.01
N SER A 16 -1.40 -19.89 -17.27
CA SER A 16 -2.15 -19.54 -16.05
C SER A 16 -3.10 -18.35 -16.29
N PRO A 17 -4.43 -18.55 -16.29
CA PRO A 17 -5.43 -17.46 -16.32
C PRO A 17 -5.20 -16.33 -15.30
N PRO A 18 -4.61 -16.58 -14.11
CA PRO A 18 -4.27 -15.52 -13.17
C PRO A 18 -3.30 -14.45 -13.72
N VAL A 19 -2.37 -14.81 -14.62
CA VAL A 19 -1.44 -13.85 -15.25
C VAL A 19 -2.19 -12.90 -16.21
N SER A 20 -3.15 -13.41 -16.98
CA SER A 20 -3.98 -12.61 -17.88
C SER A 20 -4.88 -11.63 -17.12
N ILE A 21 -5.42 -12.04 -15.96
CA ILE A 21 -6.28 -11.19 -15.11
C ILE A 21 -5.49 -10.01 -14.52
N LEU A 22 -4.29 -10.26 -13.98
CA LEU A 22 -3.44 -9.20 -13.42
C LEU A 22 -2.91 -8.26 -14.50
N SER A 23 -2.49 -8.81 -15.65
CA SER A 23 -2.01 -8.03 -16.78
C SER A 23 -3.11 -7.07 -17.25
N MET A 24 -4.32 -7.53 -17.54
CA MET A 24 -5.39 -6.65 -18.05
C MET A 24 -5.86 -5.60 -17.05
N SER A 25 -5.91 -5.94 -15.76
CA SER A 25 -6.23 -4.98 -14.69
C SER A 25 -5.22 -3.83 -14.64
N SER A 26 -3.95 -4.09 -14.97
CA SER A 26 -2.91 -3.07 -15.04
C SER A 26 -3.01 -2.14 -16.26
N TYR A 27 -3.83 -2.46 -17.27
CA TYR A 27 -4.09 -1.61 -18.44
C TYR A 27 -5.42 -0.85 -18.37
N GLY A 28 -6.18 -0.99 -17.27
CA GLY A 28 -7.56 -0.49 -17.20
C GLY A 28 -8.50 -1.22 -18.17
N ILE A 29 -8.14 -2.44 -18.58
CA ILE A 29 -8.96 -3.29 -19.45
C ILE A 29 -9.91 -4.11 -18.57
N VAL A 30 -11.19 -4.09 -18.92
CA VAL A 30 -12.21 -4.88 -18.23
C VAL A 30 -12.12 -6.35 -18.69
N PHE A 31 -11.84 -7.25 -17.76
CA PHE A 31 -11.71 -8.68 -18.05
C PHE A 31 -13.06 -9.40 -18.01
N ILE A 32 -13.27 -10.35 -18.91
CA ILE A 32 -14.52 -11.13 -19.00
C ILE A 32 -14.18 -12.62 -19.02
N PRO A 33 -14.17 -13.29 -17.85
CA PRO A 33 -13.86 -14.70 -17.77
C PRO A 33 -14.91 -15.56 -18.49
N GLY A 34 -14.44 -16.56 -19.23
CA GLY A 34 -15.25 -17.59 -19.85
C GLY A 34 -14.75 -18.97 -19.47
N THR A 35 -15.66 -19.93 -19.37
CA THR A 35 -15.29 -21.34 -19.18
C THR A 35 -14.81 -21.94 -20.49
N SER A 36 -13.93 -22.93 -20.39
CA SER A 36 -13.44 -23.71 -21.54
C SER A 36 -14.53 -24.54 -22.25
N GLN A 37 -15.74 -24.61 -21.69
CA GLN A 37 -16.86 -25.42 -22.18
C GLN A 37 -17.93 -24.62 -22.94
N LEU A 38 -17.69 -23.33 -23.21
CA LEU A 38 -18.66 -22.50 -23.94
C LEU A 38 -18.85 -22.99 -25.37
N THR A 39 -20.10 -23.01 -25.84
CA THR A 39 -20.43 -23.30 -27.24
C THR A 39 -20.22 -22.06 -28.11
N ALA A 40 -20.20 -22.24 -29.44
CA ALA A 40 -20.15 -21.13 -30.39
C ALA A 40 -21.29 -20.10 -30.14
N LYS A 41 -22.51 -20.57 -29.83
CA LYS A 41 -23.65 -19.72 -29.50
C LYS A 41 -23.40 -18.90 -28.23
N ASP A 42 -22.82 -19.51 -27.20
CA ASP A 42 -22.53 -18.81 -25.94
C ASP A 42 -21.42 -17.77 -26.13
N ILE A 43 -20.40 -18.09 -26.93
CA ILE A 43 -19.31 -17.18 -27.30
C ILE A 43 -19.88 -15.97 -28.05
N LEU A 44 -20.71 -16.20 -29.08
CA LEU A 44 -21.34 -15.12 -29.85
C LEU A 44 -22.16 -14.19 -28.95
N TYR A 45 -23.05 -14.75 -28.13
CA TYR A 45 -23.86 -13.98 -27.19
C TYR A 45 -22.99 -13.11 -26.26
N ARG A 46 -21.96 -13.70 -25.66
CA ARG A 46 -21.08 -12.99 -24.71
C ARG A 46 -20.27 -11.89 -25.40
N LEU A 47 -19.74 -12.13 -26.59
CA LEU A 47 -18.99 -11.13 -27.37
C LEU A 47 -19.88 -9.96 -27.78
N GLN A 48 -21.12 -10.22 -28.22
CA GLN A 48 -22.08 -9.19 -28.60
C GLN A 48 -22.59 -8.40 -27.39
N ALA A 49 -23.01 -9.09 -26.32
CA ALA A 49 -23.56 -8.44 -25.13
C ALA A 49 -22.51 -7.56 -24.44
N SER A 50 -21.28 -8.05 -24.30
CA SER A 50 -20.20 -7.30 -23.64
C SER A 50 -19.49 -6.29 -24.53
N LYS A 51 -19.73 -6.33 -25.85
CA LYS A 51 -19.02 -5.52 -26.84
C LYS A 51 -17.50 -5.69 -26.77
N ALA A 52 -17.05 -6.91 -26.46
CA ALA A 52 -15.64 -7.23 -26.27
C ALA A 52 -14.84 -6.99 -27.56
N LYS A 53 -13.72 -6.27 -27.42
CA LYS A 53 -12.83 -5.91 -28.55
C LYS A 53 -11.74 -6.95 -28.81
N CYS A 54 -11.48 -7.81 -27.85
CA CYS A 54 -10.41 -8.79 -27.91
C CYS A 54 -10.85 -10.10 -27.26
N ILE A 55 -10.42 -11.24 -27.82
CA ILE A 55 -10.61 -12.57 -27.24
C ILE A 55 -9.26 -13.27 -27.11
N ILE A 56 -9.06 -13.98 -25.99
CA ILE A 56 -7.90 -14.84 -25.75
C ILE A 56 -8.41 -16.25 -25.53
N THR A 57 -7.92 -17.22 -26.30
CA THR A 57 -8.39 -18.62 -26.22
C THR A 57 -7.28 -19.64 -26.50
N ASN A 58 -7.62 -20.92 -26.52
CA ASN A 58 -6.72 -22.04 -26.85
C ASN A 58 -7.12 -22.70 -28.17
N ASP A 59 -6.31 -23.67 -28.64
CA ASP A 59 -6.58 -24.41 -29.88
C ASP A 59 -7.94 -25.13 -29.90
N THR A 60 -8.44 -25.56 -28.74
CA THR A 60 -9.71 -26.29 -28.62
C THR A 60 -10.92 -25.41 -28.94
N LEU A 61 -10.92 -24.16 -28.49
CA LEU A 61 -12.03 -23.23 -28.67
C LEU A 61 -11.87 -22.30 -29.89
N ALA A 62 -10.66 -22.17 -30.45
CA ALA A 62 -10.42 -21.31 -31.62
C ALA A 62 -11.38 -21.57 -32.80
N PRO A 63 -11.72 -22.83 -33.19
CA PRO A 63 -12.69 -23.08 -34.26
C PRO A 63 -14.11 -22.56 -33.95
N ALA A 64 -14.54 -22.63 -32.69
CA ALA A 64 -15.84 -22.12 -32.26
C ALA A 64 -15.89 -20.59 -32.25
N VAL A 65 -14.75 -19.93 -32.03
CA VAL A 65 -14.64 -18.47 -32.19
C VAL A 65 -14.69 -18.10 -33.67
N GLU A 66 -13.94 -18.80 -34.53
CA GLU A 66 -13.88 -18.54 -35.97
C GLU A 66 -15.26 -18.66 -36.65
N SER A 67 -16.07 -19.63 -36.24
CA SER A 67 -17.40 -19.83 -36.82
C SER A 67 -18.38 -18.69 -36.54
N VAL A 68 -18.14 -17.88 -35.51
CA VAL A 68 -19.02 -16.77 -35.11
C VAL A 68 -18.42 -15.38 -35.38
N MET A 69 -17.18 -15.32 -35.86
CA MET A 69 -16.48 -14.07 -36.19
C MET A 69 -17.27 -13.16 -37.14
N PRO A 70 -17.93 -13.65 -38.22
CA PRO A 70 -18.69 -12.79 -39.14
C PRO A 70 -19.78 -11.98 -38.44
N ASP A 71 -20.32 -12.48 -37.33
CA ASP A 71 -21.41 -11.88 -36.57
C ASP A 71 -20.92 -11.04 -35.37
N CYS A 72 -19.59 -10.94 -35.16
CA CYS A 72 -18.96 -10.26 -34.03
C CYS A 72 -18.47 -8.85 -34.39
N GLN A 73 -19.40 -7.88 -34.46
CA GLN A 73 -19.12 -6.51 -34.93
C GLN A 73 -18.08 -5.73 -34.09
N PHE A 74 -17.91 -6.06 -32.81
CA PHE A 74 -17.01 -5.34 -31.90
C PHE A 74 -15.60 -5.93 -31.81
N LEU A 75 -15.42 -7.19 -32.25
CA LEU A 75 -14.18 -7.93 -32.06
C LEU A 75 -13.12 -7.45 -33.06
N LYS A 76 -12.01 -6.91 -32.55
CA LYS A 76 -10.91 -6.35 -33.35
C LYS A 76 -9.65 -7.20 -33.36
N SER A 77 -9.42 -7.97 -32.30
CA SER A 77 -8.17 -8.73 -32.13
C SER A 77 -8.45 -10.09 -31.50
N LYS A 78 -7.63 -11.08 -31.86
CA LYS A 78 -7.74 -12.44 -31.36
C LYS A 78 -6.36 -13.01 -31.04
N LEU A 79 -6.20 -13.47 -29.81
CA LEU A 79 -4.96 -14.06 -29.31
C LEU A 79 -5.17 -15.54 -28.98
N ILE A 80 -4.15 -16.34 -29.25
CA ILE A 80 -4.15 -17.76 -28.96
C ILE A 80 -3.03 -18.12 -27.98
N VAL A 81 -3.35 -19.01 -27.04
CA VAL A 81 -2.40 -19.66 -26.13
C VAL A 81 -2.14 -21.06 -26.67
N ALA A 82 -1.22 -21.17 -27.62
CA ALA A 82 -0.87 -22.43 -28.31
C ALA A 82 0.65 -22.64 -28.32
N LYS A 83 1.09 -23.87 -28.59
CA LYS A 83 2.53 -24.17 -28.80
C LYS A 83 3.04 -23.71 -30.16
N GLY A 84 2.16 -23.56 -31.15
CA GLY A 84 2.51 -23.11 -32.51
C GLY A 84 1.68 -21.89 -32.93
N SER A 85 1.97 -21.38 -34.13
CA SER A 85 1.19 -20.31 -34.75
C SER A 85 -0.11 -20.85 -35.35
N ARG A 86 -1.14 -20.00 -35.39
CA ARG A 86 -2.42 -20.28 -36.06
C ARG A 86 -2.72 -19.12 -36.99
N ASP A 87 -3.10 -19.41 -38.23
CA ASP A 87 -3.28 -18.37 -39.25
C ASP A 87 -4.34 -17.35 -38.83
N GLY A 88 -4.01 -16.06 -38.98
CA GLY A 88 -4.82 -14.94 -38.52
C GLY A 88 -4.90 -14.71 -37.00
N TRP A 89 -4.20 -15.48 -36.16
CA TRP A 89 -4.16 -15.30 -34.70
C TRP A 89 -2.80 -14.81 -34.20
N LEU A 90 -2.79 -13.93 -33.19
CA LEU A 90 -1.57 -13.54 -32.50
C LEU A 90 -1.26 -14.56 -31.39
N ASN A 91 -0.05 -15.14 -31.38
CA ASN A 91 0.33 -16.08 -30.33
C ASN A 91 0.82 -15.34 -29.07
N LEU A 92 0.12 -15.53 -27.94
CA LEU A 92 0.42 -14.83 -26.69
C LEU A 92 1.80 -15.20 -26.12
N LYS A 93 2.26 -16.44 -26.30
CA LYS A 93 3.56 -16.89 -25.81
C LYS A 93 4.72 -16.25 -26.57
N GLU A 94 4.58 -16.14 -27.89
CA GLU A 94 5.56 -15.45 -28.74
C GLU A 94 5.64 -13.96 -28.41
N LEU A 95 4.48 -13.32 -28.18
CA LEU A 95 4.43 -11.92 -27.77
C LEU A 95 5.15 -11.67 -26.44
N PHE A 96 5.07 -12.58 -25.46
CA PHE A 96 5.80 -12.43 -24.19
C PHE A 96 7.32 -12.47 -24.33
N VAL A 97 7.87 -13.13 -25.36
CA VAL A 97 9.32 -13.19 -25.56
C VAL A 97 9.88 -11.84 -26.02
N VAL A 98 9.11 -11.10 -26.81
CA VAL A 98 9.57 -9.87 -27.46
C VAL A 98 9.09 -8.58 -26.77
N THR A 99 8.19 -8.70 -25.80
CA THR A 99 7.59 -7.54 -25.10
C THR A 99 8.33 -7.28 -23.79
N SER A 100 8.60 -6.00 -23.49
CA SER A 100 9.25 -5.61 -22.24
C SER A 100 8.42 -6.00 -21.00
N ALA A 101 9.12 -6.37 -19.92
CA ALA A 101 8.52 -6.55 -18.60
C ALA A 101 8.23 -5.20 -17.91
N ASP A 102 8.79 -4.10 -18.40
CA ASP A 102 8.57 -2.76 -17.87
C ASP A 102 7.18 -2.25 -18.28
N HIS A 103 6.22 -2.37 -17.35
CA HIS A 103 4.86 -1.87 -17.55
C HIS A 103 4.45 -0.92 -16.43
N LYS A 104 3.95 0.25 -16.81
CA LYS A 104 3.36 1.20 -15.86
C LYS A 104 1.86 0.99 -15.82
N CYS A 105 1.37 0.53 -14.66
CA CYS A 105 -0.07 0.34 -14.45
C CYS A 105 -0.85 1.64 -14.70
N VAL A 106 -1.97 1.52 -15.40
CA VAL A 106 -2.94 2.60 -15.59
C VAL A 106 -3.55 2.95 -14.23
N LYS A 107 -3.68 4.25 -13.96
CA LYS A 107 -4.33 4.73 -12.74
C LYS A 107 -5.84 4.61 -12.91
N THR A 108 -6.44 3.60 -12.28
CA THR A 108 -7.90 3.42 -12.20
C THR A 108 -8.41 3.94 -10.86
N ARG A 109 -9.67 4.39 -10.82
CA ARG A 109 -10.39 4.67 -9.57
C ARG A 109 -10.81 3.35 -8.92
N SER A 110 -11.01 3.37 -7.60
CA SER A 110 -11.46 2.17 -6.85
C SER A 110 -12.81 1.62 -7.32
N GLN A 111 -13.66 2.47 -7.92
CA GLN A 111 -14.96 2.08 -8.45
C GLN A 111 -14.98 1.83 -9.97
N ASP A 112 -13.83 1.96 -10.65
CA ASP A 112 -13.77 1.64 -12.07
C ASP A 112 -14.01 0.14 -12.27
N PRO A 113 -14.76 -0.25 -13.34
CA PRO A 113 -14.96 -1.65 -13.69
C PRO A 113 -13.62 -2.36 -13.91
N MET A 114 -13.44 -3.49 -13.23
CA MET A 114 -12.27 -4.35 -13.39
C MET A 114 -12.65 -5.63 -14.14
N LEU A 115 -13.83 -6.19 -13.83
CA LEU A 115 -14.19 -7.52 -14.29
C LEU A 115 -15.70 -7.64 -14.48
N ILE A 116 -16.12 -8.38 -15.51
CA ILE A 116 -17.53 -8.72 -15.75
C ILE A 116 -17.67 -10.24 -15.75
N TYR A 117 -18.42 -10.77 -14.77
CA TYR A 117 -18.87 -12.17 -14.81
C TYR A 117 -20.26 -12.25 -15.41
N PHE A 118 -20.51 -13.31 -16.19
CA PHE A 118 -21.86 -13.65 -16.60
C PHE A 118 -22.46 -14.67 -15.60
N THR A 119 -23.70 -14.44 -15.18
CA THR A 119 -24.44 -15.41 -14.35
C THR A 119 -24.82 -16.68 -15.14
N SER A 120 -25.30 -17.72 -14.47
CA SER A 120 -25.62 -19.03 -15.07
C SER A 120 -26.81 -19.03 -16.05
N GLY A 121 -27.62 -17.98 -16.08
CA GLY A 121 -28.78 -17.88 -16.98
C GLY A 121 -29.95 -18.81 -16.64
N SER A 122 -30.09 -19.24 -15.38
CA SER A 122 -31.19 -20.12 -14.95
C SER A 122 -32.58 -19.45 -15.06
N THR A 123 -32.65 -18.12 -14.91
CA THR A 123 -33.89 -17.34 -14.94
C THR A 123 -34.05 -16.51 -16.22
N GLY A 124 -33.41 -16.91 -17.33
CA GLY A 124 -33.34 -16.16 -18.59
C GLY A 124 -31.91 -15.94 -19.09
N SER A 125 -31.67 -15.00 -19.99
CA SER A 125 -30.32 -14.77 -20.52
C SER A 125 -29.31 -14.41 -19.40
N PRO A 126 -28.06 -14.92 -19.46
CA PRO A 126 -27.00 -14.58 -18.52
C PRO A 126 -26.82 -13.07 -18.33
N LYS A 127 -26.77 -12.63 -17.06
CA LYS A 127 -26.62 -11.22 -16.69
C LYS A 127 -25.15 -10.86 -16.53
N MET A 128 -24.76 -9.65 -16.94
CA MET A 128 -23.40 -9.13 -16.81
C MET A 128 -23.22 -8.44 -15.46
N VAL A 129 -22.56 -9.09 -14.51
CA VAL A 129 -22.28 -8.58 -13.16
C VAL A 129 -20.97 -7.80 -13.19
N VAL A 130 -21.04 -6.48 -12.97
CA VAL A 130 -19.86 -5.61 -12.97
C VAL A 130 -19.21 -5.62 -11.58
N GLN A 131 -17.94 -5.99 -11.55
CA GLN A 131 -17.10 -5.92 -10.36
C GLN A 131 -16.05 -4.81 -10.54
N SER A 132 -15.92 -3.96 -9.52
CA SER A 132 -14.95 -2.88 -9.50
C SER A 132 -13.60 -3.33 -8.94
N HIS A 133 -12.59 -2.48 -9.09
CA HIS A 133 -11.29 -2.69 -8.46
C HIS A 133 -11.40 -2.86 -6.94
N SER A 134 -12.29 -2.13 -6.27
CA SER A 134 -12.50 -2.28 -4.82
C SER A 134 -13.30 -3.53 -4.48
N SER A 135 -14.32 -3.87 -5.27
CA SER A 135 -15.24 -4.94 -4.90
C SER A 135 -14.55 -6.29 -4.84
N TYR A 136 -13.69 -6.59 -5.83
CA TYR A 136 -12.91 -7.82 -5.86
C TYR A 136 -11.46 -7.63 -5.40
N GLY A 137 -10.80 -6.54 -5.80
CA GLY A 137 -9.39 -6.32 -5.47
C GLY A 137 -9.12 -6.14 -3.96
N ILE A 138 -10.09 -5.63 -3.20
CA ILE A 138 -10.02 -5.55 -1.73
C ILE A 138 -11.02 -6.49 -1.06
N GLY A 139 -12.20 -6.73 -1.66
CA GLY A 139 -13.28 -7.47 -1.01
C GLY A 139 -12.92 -8.90 -0.59
N PHE A 140 -11.99 -9.57 -1.28
CA PHE A 140 -11.54 -10.91 -0.89
C PHE A 140 -10.53 -10.94 0.27
N ALA A 141 -10.07 -9.79 0.78
CA ALA A 141 -9.15 -9.76 1.90
C ALA A 141 -9.74 -10.45 3.15
N THR A 142 -11.04 -10.26 3.40
CA THR A 142 -11.73 -10.86 4.55
C THR A 142 -12.01 -12.34 4.31
N SER A 143 -12.42 -12.73 3.11
CA SER A 143 -12.58 -14.14 2.72
C SER A 143 -11.26 -14.92 2.83
N GLY A 144 -10.15 -14.35 2.37
CA GLY A 144 -8.83 -14.96 2.45
C GLY A 144 -8.35 -15.13 3.89
N ARG A 145 -8.51 -14.08 4.71
CA ARG A 145 -8.01 -14.07 6.09
C ARG A 145 -8.88 -14.87 7.06
N TYR A 146 -10.20 -14.74 7.00
CA TYR A 146 -11.09 -15.29 8.02
C TYR A 146 -11.72 -16.63 7.64
N TRP A 147 -12.15 -16.78 6.38
CA TRP A 147 -12.77 -18.03 5.93
C TRP A 147 -11.73 -19.04 5.43
N MET A 148 -10.89 -18.64 4.48
CA MET A 148 -9.84 -19.51 3.95
C MET A 148 -8.62 -19.62 4.87
N ASN A 149 -8.53 -18.76 5.89
CA ASN A 149 -7.45 -18.73 6.89
C ASN A 149 -6.05 -18.80 6.27
N LEU A 150 -5.84 -18.02 5.20
CA LEU A 150 -4.62 -18.02 4.42
C LEU A 150 -3.56 -17.10 5.01
N THR A 151 -2.31 -17.55 4.99
CA THR A 151 -1.09 -16.82 5.31
C THR A 151 -0.13 -16.86 4.12
N SER A 152 0.93 -16.04 4.14
CA SER A 152 1.96 -16.08 3.09
C SER A 152 2.73 -17.40 3.01
N SER A 153 2.61 -18.26 4.02
CA SER A 153 3.20 -19.61 4.03
C SER A 153 2.29 -20.69 3.44
N ASP A 154 1.02 -20.36 3.17
CA ASP A 154 0.04 -21.32 2.70
C ASP A 154 0.11 -21.53 1.19
N ILE A 155 -0.19 -22.77 0.80
CA ILE A 155 -0.31 -23.20 -0.59
C ILE A 155 -1.77 -23.58 -0.81
N MET A 156 -2.48 -22.73 -1.53
CA MET A 156 -3.91 -22.84 -1.81
C MET A 156 -4.14 -23.57 -3.13
N TRP A 157 -4.92 -24.65 -3.10
CA TRP A 157 -5.39 -25.32 -4.29
C TRP A 157 -6.91 -25.23 -4.41
N ASN A 158 -7.39 -24.68 -5.52
CA ASN A 158 -8.80 -24.66 -5.91
C ASN A 158 -9.00 -25.43 -7.24
N THR A 159 -10.05 -26.24 -7.30
CA THR A 159 -10.35 -27.10 -8.46
C THR A 159 -11.39 -26.53 -9.42
N SER A 160 -11.96 -25.34 -9.16
CA SER A 160 -12.96 -24.74 -10.05
C SER A 160 -12.35 -24.18 -11.34
N ASP A 161 -13.07 -24.34 -12.46
CA ASP A 161 -12.72 -23.73 -13.75
C ASP A 161 -12.75 -22.18 -13.66
N THR A 162 -11.87 -21.51 -14.40
CA THR A 162 -11.62 -20.07 -14.29
C THR A 162 -12.76 -19.19 -14.80
N GLY A 163 -13.70 -19.75 -15.56
CA GLY A 163 -14.95 -19.09 -15.94
C GLY A 163 -15.94 -18.93 -14.78
N TRP A 164 -15.70 -19.60 -13.65
CA TRP A 164 -16.54 -19.49 -12.46
C TRP A 164 -15.96 -18.52 -11.44
N VAL A 165 -16.84 -17.80 -10.76
CA VAL A 165 -16.45 -16.80 -9.75
C VAL A 165 -15.63 -17.39 -8.60
N LYS A 166 -15.86 -18.67 -8.26
CA LYS A 166 -15.11 -19.39 -7.23
C LYS A 166 -13.59 -19.41 -7.51
N SER A 167 -13.20 -19.42 -8.79
CA SER A 167 -11.80 -19.31 -9.19
C SER A 167 -11.23 -17.92 -8.93
N ALA A 168 -11.98 -16.85 -9.20
CA ALA A 168 -11.57 -15.50 -8.78
C ALA A 168 -11.35 -15.45 -7.27
N TRP A 169 -12.21 -16.08 -6.48
CA TRP A 169 -12.10 -16.07 -5.02
C TRP A 169 -10.85 -16.81 -4.55
N SER A 170 -10.65 -18.03 -5.04
CA SER A 170 -9.77 -19.03 -4.39
C SER A 170 -8.50 -19.37 -5.18
N SER A 171 -8.38 -18.87 -6.43
CA SER A 171 -7.22 -19.05 -7.31
C SER A 171 -6.56 -17.73 -7.72
N VAL A 172 -7.16 -16.58 -7.38
CA VAL A 172 -6.65 -15.26 -7.80
C VAL A 172 -6.62 -14.30 -6.62
N PHE A 173 -7.77 -13.75 -6.21
CA PHE A 173 -7.80 -12.60 -5.32
C PHE A 173 -7.47 -12.95 -3.87
N ALA A 174 -8.18 -13.91 -3.23
CA ALA A 174 -7.96 -14.18 -1.81
C ALA A 174 -6.53 -14.68 -1.50
N PRO A 175 -5.94 -15.64 -2.26
CA PRO A 175 -4.58 -16.10 -1.99
C PRO A 175 -3.54 -14.99 -2.17
N TRP A 176 -3.60 -14.24 -3.28
CA TRP A 176 -2.59 -13.23 -3.55
C TRP A 176 -2.69 -12.00 -2.66
N ILE A 177 -3.90 -11.61 -2.24
CA ILE A 177 -4.07 -10.59 -1.20
C ILE A 177 -3.42 -11.03 0.13
N CYS A 178 -3.43 -12.34 0.43
CA CYS A 178 -2.78 -12.92 1.61
C CYS A 178 -1.30 -13.29 1.40
N GLY A 179 -0.73 -13.05 0.21
CA GLY A 179 0.62 -13.45 -0.15
C GLY A 179 0.83 -14.97 -0.27
N SER A 180 -0.25 -15.75 -0.35
CA SER A 180 -0.22 -17.21 -0.43
C SER A 180 0.07 -17.70 -1.85
N CYS A 181 0.74 -18.85 -1.93
CA CYS A 181 1.01 -19.52 -3.20
C CYS A 181 -0.29 -20.14 -3.75
N VAL A 182 -0.53 -20.00 -5.05
CA VAL A 182 -1.62 -20.69 -5.76
C VAL A 182 -1.06 -21.93 -6.44
N PHE A 183 -1.54 -23.09 -6.05
CA PHE A 183 -1.23 -24.35 -6.70
C PHE A 183 -2.22 -24.61 -7.84
N VAL A 184 -1.71 -24.94 -9.03
CA VAL A 184 -2.52 -25.26 -10.21
C VAL A 184 -2.13 -26.64 -10.72
N HIS A 185 -3.13 -27.53 -10.82
CA HIS A 185 -2.96 -28.84 -11.43
C HIS A 185 -3.69 -28.84 -12.78
N ASN A 186 -2.96 -29.09 -13.86
CA ASN A 186 -3.58 -29.36 -15.17
C ASN A 186 -4.36 -30.68 -15.14
N MET A 187 -5.65 -30.61 -14.86
CA MET A 187 -6.52 -31.77 -14.68
C MET A 187 -7.80 -31.58 -15.52
N PRO A 188 -7.86 -32.13 -16.76
CA PRO A 188 -8.99 -31.94 -17.66
C PRO A 188 -10.33 -32.51 -17.17
N GLN A 189 -10.27 -33.49 -16.26
CA GLN A 189 -11.44 -34.17 -15.68
C GLN A 189 -11.22 -34.38 -14.19
N PHE A 190 -12.28 -34.20 -13.40
CA PHE A 190 -12.23 -34.45 -11.97
C PHE A 190 -12.05 -35.95 -11.69
N LYS A 191 -10.99 -36.32 -10.98
CA LYS A 191 -10.69 -37.70 -10.57
C LYS A 191 -10.32 -37.76 -9.09
N PRO A 192 -11.15 -38.36 -8.21
CA PRO A 192 -10.90 -38.41 -6.78
C PRO A 192 -9.50 -38.92 -6.40
N ALA A 193 -9.06 -40.04 -6.99
CA ALA A 193 -7.76 -40.64 -6.72
C ALA A 193 -6.58 -39.70 -7.06
N VAL A 194 -6.67 -38.97 -8.18
CA VAL A 194 -5.63 -38.03 -8.61
C VAL A 194 -5.55 -36.84 -7.64
N ILE A 195 -6.69 -36.36 -7.14
CA ILE A 195 -6.75 -35.28 -6.16
C ILE A 195 -6.16 -35.73 -4.84
N ALA A 196 -6.54 -36.91 -4.34
CA ALA A 196 -5.99 -37.46 -3.10
C ALA A 196 -4.47 -37.68 -3.19
N GLU A 197 -3.96 -38.20 -4.32
CA GLU A 197 -2.53 -38.34 -4.58
C GLU A 197 -1.82 -36.98 -4.62
N THR A 198 -2.44 -35.97 -5.25
CA THR A 198 -1.89 -34.61 -5.32
C THR A 198 -1.79 -33.96 -3.94
N LEU A 199 -2.86 -34.05 -3.13
CA LEU A 199 -2.87 -33.54 -1.75
C LEU A 199 -1.87 -34.25 -0.84
N SER A 200 -1.55 -35.52 -1.13
CA SER A 200 -0.57 -36.29 -0.37
C SER A 200 0.87 -35.98 -0.77
N ARG A 201 1.10 -35.74 -2.07
CA ARG A 201 2.45 -35.55 -2.63
C ARG A 201 2.96 -34.13 -2.52
N TYR A 202 2.09 -33.14 -2.73
CA TYR A 202 2.48 -31.74 -2.79
C TYR A 202 2.17 -31.02 -1.47
N PRO A 203 2.92 -29.98 -1.11
CA PRO A 203 2.79 -29.30 0.18
C PRO A 203 1.56 -28.36 0.25
N ILE A 204 0.42 -28.81 -0.26
CA ILE A 204 -0.84 -28.05 -0.29
C ILE A 204 -1.36 -27.95 1.15
N THR A 205 -1.51 -26.72 1.65
CA THR A 205 -1.94 -26.47 3.03
C THR A 205 -3.43 -26.14 3.12
N ALA A 206 -3.99 -25.55 2.07
CA ALA A 206 -5.40 -25.20 1.97
C ALA A 206 -6.01 -25.77 0.68
N PHE A 207 -7.13 -26.48 0.83
CA PHE A 207 -7.87 -27.07 -0.28
C PHE A 207 -9.27 -26.49 -0.40
N CYS A 208 -9.65 -26.14 -1.62
CA CYS A 208 -10.96 -25.61 -1.92
C CYS A 208 -11.62 -26.37 -3.07
N SER A 209 -12.85 -26.82 -2.81
CA SER A 209 -13.67 -27.45 -3.83
C SER A 209 -15.16 -27.28 -3.53
N VAL A 210 -16.01 -27.58 -4.52
CA VAL A 210 -17.47 -27.54 -4.36
C VAL A 210 -17.98 -28.75 -3.57
N PRO A 211 -19.15 -28.69 -2.92
CA PRO A 211 -19.69 -29.82 -2.16
C PRO A 211 -19.79 -31.12 -2.95
N THR A 212 -20.16 -31.04 -4.23
CA THR A 212 -20.19 -32.19 -5.14
C THR A 212 -18.83 -32.90 -5.27
N ALA A 213 -17.73 -32.15 -5.32
CA ALA A 213 -16.40 -32.74 -5.36
C ALA A 213 -16.03 -33.42 -4.03
N TYR A 214 -16.38 -32.82 -2.89
CA TYR A 214 -16.21 -33.47 -1.59
C TYR A 214 -17.04 -34.75 -1.46
N ARG A 215 -18.28 -34.77 -1.98
CA ARG A 215 -19.11 -35.99 -2.05
C ARG A 215 -18.41 -37.11 -2.80
N MET A 216 -17.82 -36.80 -3.96
CA MET A 216 -17.07 -37.79 -4.75
C MET A 216 -15.78 -38.22 -4.04
N LEU A 217 -15.10 -37.31 -3.33
CA LEU A 217 -13.88 -37.63 -2.59
C LEU A 217 -14.13 -38.56 -1.41
N VAL A 218 -15.18 -38.35 -0.61
CA VAL A 218 -15.48 -39.21 0.55
C VAL A 218 -16.01 -40.60 0.18
N GLN A 219 -16.41 -40.81 -1.08
CA GLN A 219 -16.74 -42.13 -1.61
C GLN A 219 -15.48 -42.93 -2.00
N HIS A 220 -14.35 -42.25 -2.20
CA HIS A 220 -13.04 -42.88 -2.38
C HIS A 220 -12.42 -43.14 -1.00
N ASP A 221 -11.65 -44.21 -0.83
CA ASP A 221 -11.01 -44.49 0.45
C ASP A 221 -9.84 -43.54 0.70
N LEU A 222 -10.12 -42.41 1.36
CA LEU A 222 -9.11 -41.41 1.70
C LEU A 222 -8.23 -41.84 2.89
N SER A 223 -8.62 -42.86 3.66
CA SER A 223 -7.85 -43.34 4.82
C SER A 223 -6.53 -44.01 4.40
N SER A 224 -6.45 -44.48 3.16
CA SER A 224 -5.23 -45.00 2.54
C SER A 224 -4.18 -43.92 2.21
N TYR A 225 -4.57 -42.64 2.26
CA TYR A 225 -3.71 -41.50 1.95
C TYR A 225 -3.23 -40.80 3.22
N LYS A 226 -2.02 -40.23 3.17
CA LYS A 226 -1.45 -39.40 4.25
C LYS A 226 -1.25 -37.99 3.76
N PHE A 227 -2.08 -37.07 4.24
CA PHE A 227 -1.95 -35.64 3.95
C PHE A 227 -1.01 -34.98 4.95
N THR A 228 0.25 -34.78 4.56
CA THR A 228 1.30 -34.27 5.46
C THR A 228 1.22 -32.76 5.69
N SER A 229 0.66 -32.03 4.73
CA SER A 229 0.67 -30.56 4.72
C SER A 229 -0.71 -29.92 4.83
N LEU A 230 -1.77 -30.66 4.48
CA LEU A 230 -3.13 -30.15 4.42
C LEU A 230 -3.66 -29.83 5.81
N LYS A 231 -4.11 -28.59 6.01
CA LYS A 231 -4.53 -28.06 7.31
C LYS A 231 -5.92 -27.43 7.29
N HIS A 232 -6.39 -26.97 6.13
CA HIS A 232 -7.63 -26.23 6.01
C HIS A 232 -8.39 -26.62 4.74
N CYS A 233 -9.69 -26.93 4.87
CA CYS A 233 -10.54 -27.35 3.75
C CYS A 233 -11.77 -26.45 3.70
N VAL A 234 -12.04 -25.81 2.57
CA VAL A 234 -13.19 -24.90 2.42
C VAL A 234 -14.10 -25.34 1.27
N SER A 235 -15.40 -25.06 1.40
CA SER A 235 -16.40 -25.38 0.38
C SER A 235 -17.47 -24.30 0.23
N GLY A 236 -18.08 -24.19 -0.95
CA GLY A 236 -19.19 -23.28 -1.20
C GLY A 236 -19.68 -23.32 -2.64
N GLY A 237 -20.80 -22.67 -2.91
CA GLY A 237 -21.47 -22.61 -4.21
C GLY A 237 -22.68 -23.55 -4.32
N GLU A 238 -22.78 -24.56 -3.45
CA GLU A 238 -23.92 -25.45 -3.26
C GLU A 238 -24.08 -25.68 -1.75
N PRO A 239 -25.24 -26.14 -1.25
CA PRO A 239 -25.36 -26.60 0.12
C PRO A 239 -24.53 -27.86 0.38
N LEU A 240 -23.74 -27.87 1.46
CA LEU A 240 -22.96 -29.02 1.88
C LEU A 240 -23.76 -29.94 2.80
N ASN A 241 -23.86 -31.22 2.44
CA ASN A 241 -24.55 -32.21 3.25
C ASN A 241 -23.74 -32.55 4.53
N PRO A 242 -24.34 -32.49 5.74
CA PRO A 242 -23.71 -32.86 7.00
C PRO A 242 -23.01 -34.22 7.00
N GLU A 243 -23.55 -35.22 6.31
CA GLU A 243 -22.96 -36.56 6.22
C GLU A 243 -21.61 -36.54 5.50
N VAL A 244 -21.46 -35.66 4.51
CA VAL A 244 -20.20 -35.49 3.76
C VAL A 244 -19.14 -34.86 4.66
N MET A 245 -19.53 -33.87 5.47
CA MET A 245 -18.65 -33.26 6.46
C MET A 245 -18.17 -34.30 7.48
N ALA A 246 -19.10 -35.11 8.02
CA ALA A 246 -18.78 -36.16 8.97
C ALA A 246 -17.86 -37.22 8.36
N LYS A 247 -18.16 -37.72 7.15
CA LYS A 247 -17.33 -38.70 6.45
C LYS A 247 -15.94 -38.15 6.13
N TRP A 248 -15.84 -36.90 5.67
CA TRP A 248 -14.56 -36.24 5.43
C TRP A 248 -13.74 -36.12 6.72
N LYS A 249 -14.37 -35.71 7.82
CA LYS A 249 -13.71 -35.61 9.13
C LYS A 249 -13.22 -36.96 9.63
N ILE A 250 -14.01 -38.02 9.47
CA ILE A 250 -13.62 -39.39 9.85
C ILE A 250 -12.42 -39.88 9.02
N GLN A 251 -12.45 -39.68 7.71
CA GLN A 251 -11.40 -40.23 6.83
C GLN A 251 -10.11 -39.39 6.82
N THR A 252 -10.18 -38.08 7.07
CA THR A 252 -9.03 -37.16 6.93
C THR A 252 -8.59 -36.48 8.22
N GLY A 253 -9.44 -36.48 9.27
CA GLY A 253 -9.22 -35.71 10.50
C GLY A 253 -9.50 -34.21 10.39
N LEU A 254 -9.85 -33.69 9.21
CA LEU A 254 -10.04 -32.27 8.95
C LEU A 254 -11.51 -31.89 8.82
N ASP A 255 -11.87 -30.66 9.21
CA ASP A 255 -13.21 -30.11 9.02
C ASP A 255 -13.34 -29.42 7.65
N ILE A 256 -14.56 -29.37 7.11
CA ILE A 256 -14.89 -28.58 5.92
C ILE A 256 -15.58 -27.29 6.37
N TYR A 257 -14.97 -26.15 6.06
CA TYR A 257 -15.49 -24.82 6.39
C TYR A 257 -16.31 -24.29 5.22
N GLU A 258 -17.63 -24.34 5.37
CA GLU A 258 -18.57 -23.83 4.36
C GLU A 258 -18.60 -22.30 4.31
N GLY A 259 -18.75 -21.73 3.12
CA GLY A 259 -18.96 -20.30 2.93
C GLY A 259 -19.91 -20.01 1.77
N TYR A 260 -20.67 -18.94 1.93
CA TYR A 260 -21.76 -18.54 1.05
C TYR A 260 -21.54 -17.14 0.47
N GLY A 261 -21.88 -17.00 -0.81
CA GLY A 261 -21.92 -15.76 -1.57
C GLY A 261 -22.25 -16.05 -3.04
N GLN A 262 -22.48 -15.00 -3.81
CA GLN A 262 -23.00 -15.07 -5.19
C GLN A 262 -22.01 -14.45 -6.19
N THR A 263 -22.39 -14.33 -7.46
CA THR A 263 -21.51 -13.63 -8.44
C THR A 263 -21.46 -12.12 -8.13
N GLU A 264 -22.54 -11.60 -7.56
CA GLU A 264 -22.78 -10.22 -7.15
C GLU A 264 -22.09 -9.86 -5.83
N THR A 265 -21.69 -10.85 -5.04
CA THR A 265 -21.08 -10.66 -3.73
C THR A 265 -19.73 -11.36 -3.65
N VAL A 266 -18.94 -11.04 -2.63
CA VAL A 266 -17.87 -11.96 -2.18
C VAL A 266 -18.47 -12.93 -1.15
N THR A 267 -17.65 -13.57 -0.31
CA THR A 267 -18.19 -14.38 0.81
C THR A 267 -18.90 -13.49 1.83
N ILE A 268 -20.20 -13.69 2.01
CA ILE A 268 -21.05 -12.91 2.94
C ILE A 268 -21.34 -13.67 4.24
N CYS A 269 -21.39 -15.01 4.21
CA CYS A 269 -21.45 -15.86 5.40
C CYS A 269 -20.37 -16.96 5.31
N ALA A 270 -19.77 -17.33 6.43
CA ALA A 270 -18.85 -18.46 6.49
C ALA A 270 -18.73 -19.08 7.88
N ASN A 271 -18.42 -20.37 7.89
CA ASN A 271 -17.82 -21.03 9.04
C ASN A 271 -16.33 -20.64 9.06
N MET A 272 -15.91 -19.81 10.02
CA MET A 272 -14.53 -19.33 10.14
C MET A 272 -13.73 -20.19 11.12
N LYS A 273 -12.41 -20.21 10.96
CA LYS A 273 -11.54 -21.01 11.84
C LYS A 273 -11.68 -20.57 13.30
N GLY A 274 -11.88 -21.54 14.20
CA GLY A 274 -12.11 -21.30 15.63
C GLY A 274 -13.58 -21.10 16.01
N MET A 275 -14.51 -21.09 15.05
CA MET A 275 -15.94 -21.18 15.32
C MET A 275 -16.38 -22.63 15.48
N GLU A 276 -17.43 -22.85 16.28
CA GLU A 276 -18.17 -24.10 16.27
C GLU A 276 -18.89 -24.23 14.91
N ILE A 277 -18.70 -25.37 14.24
CA ILE A 277 -19.36 -25.64 12.97
C ILE A 277 -20.71 -26.30 13.26
N LYS A 278 -21.79 -25.56 13.02
CA LYS A 278 -23.16 -26.09 13.12
C LYS A 278 -23.53 -26.78 11.80
N PRO A 279 -23.77 -28.11 11.77
CA PRO A 279 -24.06 -28.81 10.53
C PRO A 279 -25.26 -28.21 9.77
N GLY A 280 -25.09 -27.99 8.47
CA GLY A 280 -26.11 -27.37 7.60
C GLY A 280 -26.20 -25.85 7.69
N SER A 281 -25.42 -25.19 8.56
CA SER A 281 -25.31 -23.73 8.59
C SER A 281 -24.25 -23.22 7.62
N LEU A 282 -24.59 -22.13 6.92
CA LEU A 282 -23.67 -21.31 6.13
C LEU A 282 -22.63 -20.57 7.00
N GLY A 283 -22.74 -20.67 8.32
CA GLY A 283 -21.93 -19.96 9.30
C GLY A 283 -22.50 -18.57 9.61
N LYS A 284 -21.62 -17.65 10.04
CA LYS A 284 -21.99 -16.28 10.44
C LYS A 284 -21.58 -15.27 9.38
N ALA A 285 -22.16 -14.07 9.46
CA ALA A 285 -21.81 -12.95 8.60
C ALA A 285 -20.30 -12.66 8.65
N VAL A 286 -19.69 -12.46 7.48
CA VAL A 286 -18.26 -12.13 7.34
C VAL A 286 -18.11 -10.62 7.14
N PRO A 287 -17.25 -9.93 7.90
CA PRO A 287 -16.99 -8.52 7.68
C PRO A 287 -16.56 -8.22 6.22
N PRO A 288 -16.95 -7.08 5.64
CA PRO A 288 -17.73 -5.99 6.25
C PRO A 288 -19.25 -6.16 6.09
N TYR A 289 -19.75 -7.34 5.70
CA TYR A 289 -21.16 -7.53 5.47
C TYR A 289 -21.96 -7.63 6.76
N ASP A 290 -23.06 -6.87 6.79
CA ASP A 290 -24.12 -7.04 7.77
C ASP A 290 -25.24 -7.83 7.08
N VAL A 291 -25.24 -9.15 7.32
CA VAL A 291 -26.24 -10.07 6.79
C VAL A 291 -27.41 -10.14 7.74
N GLN A 292 -28.63 -10.04 7.22
CA GLN A 292 -29.88 -10.09 7.96
C GLN A 292 -30.88 -11.01 7.25
N ILE A 293 -31.86 -11.50 8.01
CA ILE A 293 -33.05 -12.14 7.46
C ILE A 293 -34.19 -11.12 7.47
N ILE A 294 -34.77 -10.85 6.30
CA ILE A 294 -35.80 -9.81 6.15
C ILE A 294 -37.09 -10.36 5.51
N ASP A 295 -38.21 -9.74 5.85
CA ASP A 295 -39.50 -10.01 5.23
C ASP A 295 -39.62 -9.37 3.83
N ASP A 296 -40.82 -9.48 3.23
CA ASP A 296 -41.13 -8.93 1.92
C ASP A 296 -41.26 -7.39 1.89
N HIS A 297 -41.31 -6.75 3.06
CA HIS A 297 -41.33 -5.29 3.24
C HIS A 297 -39.95 -4.70 3.58
N GLY A 298 -38.96 -5.54 3.86
CA GLY A 298 -37.60 -5.13 4.23
C GLY A 298 -37.40 -4.91 5.73
N ALA A 299 -38.32 -5.40 6.57
CA ALA A 299 -38.15 -5.44 8.02
C ALA A 299 -37.32 -6.68 8.41
N ILE A 300 -36.46 -6.52 9.42
CA ILE A 300 -35.64 -7.61 9.96
C ILE A 300 -36.56 -8.53 10.78
N LEU A 301 -36.49 -9.83 10.51
CA LEU A 301 -37.27 -10.85 11.22
C LEU A 301 -36.58 -11.28 12.52
N PRO A 302 -37.35 -11.69 13.56
CA PRO A 302 -36.81 -12.32 14.75
C PRO A 302 -35.99 -13.60 14.44
N ALA A 303 -35.13 -13.98 15.38
CA ALA A 303 -34.36 -15.23 15.27
C ALA A 303 -35.31 -16.45 15.16
N GLY A 304 -34.94 -17.39 14.29
CA GLY A 304 -35.72 -18.60 14.00
C GLY A 304 -36.80 -18.43 12.93
N GLU A 305 -37.12 -17.20 12.51
CA GLU A 305 -38.09 -16.96 11.44
C GLU A 305 -37.45 -17.01 10.04
N GLU A 306 -38.21 -17.50 9.07
CA GLU A 306 -37.77 -17.65 7.69
C GLU A 306 -38.05 -16.39 6.87
N GLY A 307 -37.01 -15.87 6.20
CA GLY A 307 -37.12 -14.72 5.32
C GLY A 307 -36.08 -14.72 4.21
N ASN A 308 -35.90 -13.56 3.58
CA ASN A 308 -34.91 -13.34 2.55
C ASN A 308 -33.55 -13.08 3.18
N ILE A 309 -32.51 -13.78 2.72
CA ILE A 309 -31.13 -13.47 3.08
C ILE A 309 -30.76 -12.15 2.39
N ALA A 310 -30.35 -11.17 3.17
CA ALA A 310 -30.13 -9.82 2.67
C ALA A 310 -28.90 -9.17 3.31
N VAL A 311 -28.25 -8.30 2.56
CA VAL A 311 -27.07 -7.55 3.00
C VAL A 311 -27.46 -6.09 3.19
N ARG A 312 -27.17 -5.50 4.35
CA ARG A 312 -27.43 -4.08 4.58
C ARG A 312 -26.55 -3.23 3.67
N VAL A 313 -27.17 -2.29 2.93
CA VAL A 313 -26.49 -1.37 2.01
C VAL A 313 -26.73 0.10 2.34
N GLN A 314 -27.55 0.41 3.35
CA GLN A 314 -27.74 1.75 3.90
C GLN A 314 -27.55 1.78 5.42
N PRO A 315 -26.98 2.86 6.00
CA PRO A 315 -26.58 4.09 5.33
C PRO A 315 -25.27 3.97 4.53
N MET A 316 -24.53 2.87 4.69
CA MET A 316 -23.25 2.64 4.02
C MET A 316 -23.31 1.37 3.18
N ARG A 317 -23.06 1.51 1.87
CA ARG A 317 -22.95 0.37 0.94
C ARG A 317 -21.61 -0.34 1.17
N PRO A 318 -21.58 -1.67 1.36
CA PRO A 318 -20.33 -2.42 1.42
C PRO A 318 -19.52 -2.23 0.14
N PHE A 319 -18.26 -1.82 0.27
CA PHE A 319 -17.37 -1.60 -0.87
C PHE A 319 -17.09 -2.89 -1.68
N CYS A 320 -17.33 -4.05 -1.07
CA CYS A 320 -17.14 -5.39 -1.65
C CYS A 320 -18.35 -5.94 -2.42
N LEU A 321 -19.43 -5.16 -2.53
CA LEU A 321 -20.62 -5.50 -3.32
C LEU A 321 -20.43 -5.10 -4.78
N PHE A 322 -20.99 -5.87 -5.73
CA PHE A 322 -20.95 -5.52 -7.16
C PHE A 322 -21.49 -4.11 -7.45
N SER A 323 -21.07 -3.54 -8.58
CA SER A 323 -21.51 -2.21 -9.01
C SER A 323 -22.96 -2.24 -9.50
N GLU A 324 -23.22 -3.07 -10.51
CA GLU A 324 -24.53 -3.16 -11.18
C GLU A 324 -24.59 -4.38 -12.11
N TYR A 325 -25.79 -4.65 -12.62
CA TYR A 325 -25.97 -5.44 -13.83
C TYR A 325 -25.81 -4.54 -15.05
N LEU A 326 -24.73 -4.72 -15.82
CA LEU A 326 -24.41 -3.88 -16.97
C LEU A 326 -25.55 -3.90 -18.00
N ASP A 327 -25.90 -2.71 -18.51
CA ASP A 327 -27.01 -2.50 -19.45
C ASP A 327 -28.38 -3.00 -18.93
N ASN A 328 -28.54 -3.18 -17.61
CA ASN A 328 -29.79 -3.62 -16.98
C ASN A 328 -30.09 -2.91 -15.64
N PRO A 329 -30.42 -1.60 -15.67
CA PRO A 329 -30.70 -0.82 -14.48
C PRO A 329 -31.95 -1.29 -13.73
N GLU A 330 -32.96 -1.81 -14.43
CA GLU A 330 -34.19 -2.33 -13.82
C GLU A 330 -33.91 -3.53 -12.90
N LYS A 331 -33.09 -4.49 -13.36
CA LYS A 331 -32.68 -5.62 -12.52
C LYS A 331 -31.79 -5.18 -11.37
N THR A 332 -30.95 -4.16 -11.58
CA THR A 332 -30.10 -3.60 -10.51
C THR A 332 -30.97 -2.98 -9.41
N ALA A 333 -31.95 -2.16 -9.78
CA ALA A 333 -32.90 -1.57 -8.85
C ALA A 333 -33.75 -2.65 -8.13
N ALA A 334 -34.22 -3.66 -8.85
CA ALA A 334 -35.03 -4.74 -8.28
C ALA A 334 -34.28 -5.62 -7.26
N SER A 335 -32.94 -5.56 -7.21
CA SER A 335 -32.13 -6.26 -6.22
C SER A 335 -32.08 -5.57 -4.85
N VAL A 336 -32.64 -4.36 -4.72
CA VAL A 336 -32.63 -3.57 -3.49
C VAL A 336 -34.04 -3.48 -2.91
N ARG A 337 -34.19 -3.76 -1.61
CA ARG A 337 -35.43 -3.61 -0.85
C ARG A 337 -35.15 -2.78 0.40
N GLY A 338 -35.65 -1.55 0.42
CA GLY A 338 -35.39 -0.60 1.50
C GLY A 338 -33.88 -0.37 1.70
N ASN A 339 -33.37 -0.74 2.88
CA ASN A 339 -31.97 -0.58 3.24
C ASN A 339 -31.07 -1.77 2.85
N PHE A 340 -31.60 -2.75 2.11
CA PHE A 340 -30.96 -4.04 1.90
C PHE A 340 -30.81 -4.40 0.42
N TYR A 341 -29.67 -5.01 0.07
CA TYR A 341 -29.53 -5.83 -1.13
C TYR A 341 -30.08 -7.24 -0.83
N VAL A 342 -30.97 -7.74 -1.66
CA VAL A 342 -31.63 -9.06 -1.49
C VAL A 342 -30.95 -10.07 -2.40
N THR A 343 -30.47 -11.18 -1.84
CA THR A 343 -29.72 -12.20 -2.60
C THR A 343 -30.64 -13.03 -3.51
N GLY A 344 -31.95 -13.06 -3.22
CA GLY A 344 -32.92 -13.96 -3.86
C GLY A 344 -32.93 -15.37 -3.24
N ASP A 345 -32.17 -15.57 -2.17
CA ASP A 345 -32.12 -16.81 -1.40
C ASP A 345 -32.88 -16.62 -0.06
N ARG A 346 -33.55 -17.68 0.40
CA ARG A 346 -34.29 -17.71 1.66
C ARG A 346 -33.49 -18.42 2.73
N GLY A 347 -33.59 -17.94 3.96
CA GLY A 347 -32.86 -18.49 5.10
C GLY A 347 -33.49 -18.17 6.44
N ILE A 348 -32.96 -18.81 7.47
CA ILE A 348 -33.28 -18.59 8.87
C ILE A 348 -31.98 -18.21 9.59
N MET A 349 -32.06 -17.30 10.56
CA MET A 349 -30.93 -16.94 11.42
C MET A 349 -31.26 -17.28 12.86
N ASP A 350 -30.35 -17.95 13.57
CA ASP A 350 -30.51 -18.23 15.01
C ASP A 350 -30.08 -17.04 15.89
N GLU A 351 -30.31 -17.17 17.20
CA GLU A 351 -29.96 -16.13 18.19
C GLU A 351 -28.45 -15.86 18.27
N GLU A 352 -27.62 -16.81 17.84
CA GLU A 352 -26.17 -16.69 17.81
C GLU A 352 -25.64 -16.08 16.48
N GLY A 353 -26.52 -15.82 15.51
CA GLY A 353 -26.22 -15.23 14.22
C GLY A 353 -25.77 -16.23 13.14
N TYR A 354 -25.93 -17.54 13.36
CA TYR A 354 -25.72 -18.54 12.31
C TYR A 354 -26.87 -18.50 11.32
N VAL A 355 -26.55 -18.65 10.03
CA VAL A 355 -27.54 -18.61 8.94
C VAL A 355 -27.71 -20.00 8.34
N TRP A 356 -28.95 -20.45 8.17
CA TRP A 356 -29.30 -21.67 7.43
C TRP A 356 -29.94 -21.33 6.10
N PHE A 357 -29.52 -22.01 5.05
CA PHE A 357 -30.14 -21.92 3.75
C PHE A 357 -31.43 -22.77 3.73
N VAL A 358 -32.54 -22.16 3.31
CA VAL A 358 -33.83 -22.86 3.17
C VAL A 358 -34.09 -23.20 1.70
N GLY A 359 -33.83 -22.25 0.79
CA GLY A 359 -34.07 -22.45 -0.63
C GLY A 359 -34.01 -21.17 -1.44
N ARG A 360 -34.28 -21.27 -2.72
CA ARG A 360 -34.42 -20.14 -3.63
C ARG A 360 -35.80 -19.51 -3.50
N ALA A 361 -35.88 -18.18 -3.45
CA ALA A 361 -37.17 -17.50 -3.37
C ALA A 361 -38.04 -17.72 -4.62
N ASP A 362 -37.41 -18.00 -5.77
CA ASP A 362 -38.03 -18.22 -7.08
C ASP A 362 -38.27 -19.70 -7.43
N ASP A 363 -37.85 -20.66 -6.60
CA ASP A 363 -37.93 -22.11 -6.87
C ASP A 363 -38.88 -22.85 -5.89
N ILE A 364 -39.92 -22.17 -5.42
CA ILE A 364 -40.89 -22.73 -4.47
C ILE A 364 -41.96 -23.52 -5.22
N ILE A 365 -42.08 -24.82 -4.94
CA ILE A 365 -43.16 -25.66 -5.49
C ILE A 365 -44.44 -25.37 -4.69
N SER A 366 -45.49 -24.92 -5.38
CA SER A 366 -46.80 -24.68 -4.75
C SER A 366 -47.73 -25.86 -5.00
N SER A 367 -47.83 -26.78 -4.03
CA SER A 367 -48.71 -27.95 -4.13
C SER A 367 -49.87 -27.86 -3.15
N SER A 368 -51.09 -27.71 -3.65
CA SER A 368 -52.32 -27.64 -2.82
C SER A 368 -52.27 -26.55 -1.73
N GLY A 369 -51.68 -25.39 -2.04
CA GLY A 369 -51.52 -24.27 -1.11
C GLY A 369 -50.29 -24.36 -0.18
N TYR A 370 -49.57 -25.48 -0.17
CA TYR A 370 -48.31 -25.62 0.56
C TYR A 370 -47.14 -25.17 -0.30
N ARG A 371 -46.28 -24.34 0.28
CA ARG A 371 -44.98 -23.95 -0.30
C ARG A 371 -43.94 -24.99 0.09
N ILE A 372 -43.35 -25.65 -0.88
CA ILE A 372 -42.39 -26.74 -0.69
C ILE A 372 -41.08 -26.35 -1.36
N GLY A 373 -39.99 -26.32 -0.57
CA GLY A 373 -38.65 -26.12 -1.10
C GLY A 373 -38.12 -27.42 -1.73
N PRO A 374 -37.67 -27.42 -3.00
CA PRO A 374 -37.07 -28.59 -3.62
C PRO A 374 -35.91 -29.18 -2.81
N PHE A 375 -35.07 -28.31 -2.25
CA PHE A 375 -33.88 -28.68 -1.48
C PHE A 375 -34.19 -29.53 -0.24
N GLU A 376 -35.29 -29.26 0.46
CA GLU A 376 -35.69 -30.04 1.64
C GLU A 376 -36.02 -31.49 1.26
N VAL A 377 -36.62 -31.67 0.08
CA VAL A 377 -36.98 -32.99 -0.46
C VAL A 377 -35.74 -33.71 -0.97
N GLU A 378 -34.82 -33.01 -1.65
CA GLU A 378 -33.53 -33.57 -2.08
C GLU A 378 -32.70 -34.05 -0.88
N SER A 379 -32.64 -33.23 0.17
CA SER A 379 -31.92 -33.56 1.40
C SER A 379 -32.49 -34.81 2.08
N ALA A 380 -33.82 -34.94 2.10
CA ALA A 380 -34.50 -36.13 2.61
C ALA A 380 -34.24 -37.37 1.74
N LEU A 381 -34.25 -37.22 0.40
CA LEU A 381 -34.00 -38.33 -0.51
C LEU A 381 -32.56 -38.85 -0.40
N ILE A 382 -31.58 -37.96 -0.31
CA ILE A 382 -30.15 -38.31 -0.21
C ILE A 382 -29.82 -39.13 1.06
N GLN A 383 -30.62 -39.01 2.12
CA GLN A 383 -30.43 -39.83 3.34
C GLN A 383 -30.78 -41.31 3.13
N HIS A 384 -31.48 -41.66 2.05
CA HIS A 384 -31.82 -43.04 1.76
C HIS A 384 -30.64 -43.78 1.09
N PRO A 385 -30.25 -45.00 1.54
CA PRO A 385 -29.10 -45.73 1.00
C PRO A 385 -29.15 -46.00 -0.52
N ALA A 386 -30.36 -46.01 -1.09
CA ALA A 386 -30.58 -46.21 -2.52
C ALA A 386 -30.29 -44.97 -3.38
N VAL A 387 -30.16 -43.78 -2.80
CA VAL A 387 -30.03 -42.51 -3.53
C VAL A 387 -28.58 -42.06 -3.51
N SER A 388 -27.96 -41.97 -4.70
CA SER A 388 -26.63 -41.37 -4.88
C SER A 388 -26.72 -39.87 -5.11
N GLU A 389 -27.70 -39.44 -5.92
CA GLU A 389 -27.98 -38.03 -6.21
C GLU A 389 -29.49 -37.86 -6.42
N SER A 390 -30.01 -36.68 -6.12
CA SER A 390 -31.40 -36.33 -6.41
C SER A 390 -31.50 -34.90 -6.90
N ALA A 391 -32.47 -34.65 -7.79
CA ALA A 391 -32.91 -33.32 -8.18
C ALA A 391 -34.44 -33.26 -8.08
N VAL A 392 -34.98 -32.24 -7.44
CA VAL A 392 -36.42 -32.06 -7.24
C VAL A 392 -36.89 -30.84 -8.00
N VAL A 393 -38.02 -30.98 -8.68
CA VAL A 393 -38.65 -29.90 -9.47
C VAL A 393 -40.15 -29.91 -9.27
N SER A 394 -40.80 -28.80 -9.63
CA SER A 394 -42.25 -28.80 -9.79
C SER A 394 -42.66 -29.64 -11.01
N SER A 395 -43.79 -30.34 -10.91
CA SER A 395 -44.42 -31.01 -12.03
C SER A 395 -45.90 -30.67 -12.05
N PRO A 396 -46.46 -30.25 -13.20
CA PRO A 396 -47.88 -29.94 -13.29
C PRO A 396 -48.75 -31.12 -12.82
N ASP A 397 -49.81 -30.80 -12.09
CA ASP A 397 -50.82 -31.73 -11.61
C ASP A 397 -52.21 -31.12 -11.79
N PRO A 398 -53.14 -31.80 -12.48
CA PRO A 398 -54.43 -31.24 -12.86
C PRO A 398 -55.33 -30.91 -11.66
N ILE A 399 -55.06 -31.45 -10.47
CA ILE A 399 -55.87 -31.21 -9.27
C ILE A 399 -55.15 -30.27 -8.31
N ARG A 400 -53.82 -30.39 -8.18
CA ARG A 400 -53.03 -29.70 -7.15
C ARG A 400 -52.29 -28.47 -7.65
N GLY A 401 -52.43 -28.14 -8.94
CA GLY A 401 -51.63 -27.15 -9.64
C GLY A 401 -50.26 -27.74 -9.99
N GLU A 402 -49.44 -27.95 -8.96
CA GLU A 402 -48.13 -28.58 -9.06
C GLU A 402 -47.95 -29.66 -7.99
N VAL A 403 -47.09 -30.63 -8.27
CA VAL A 403 -46.64 -31.65 -7.31
C VAL A 403 -45.13 -31.82 -7.39
N VAL A 404 -44.54 -32.26 -6.28
CA VAL A 404 -43.12 -32.55 -6.17
C VAL A 404 -42.76 -33.74 -7.08
N LYS A 405 -41.80 -33.53 -8.00
CA LYS A 405 -41.19 -34.59 -8.82
C LYS A 405 -39.71 -34.70 -8.51
N ALA A 406 -39.26 -35.91 -8.18
CA ALA A 406 -37.85 -36.20 -7.94
C ALA A 406 -37.25 -37.01 -9.09
N PHE A 407 -36.08 -36.59 -9.54
CA PHE A 407 -35.16 -37.39 -10.34
C PHE A 407 -34.10 -37.97 -9.41
N VAL A 408 -33.91 -39.28 -9.45
CA VAL A 408 -33.06 -39.99 -8.49
C VAL A 408 -32.04 -40.82 -9.25
N VAL A 409 -30.75 -40.58 -8.98
CA VAL A 409 -29.66 -41.45 -9.41
C VAL A 409 -29.46 -42.50 -8.33
N LEU A 410 -29.59 -43.78 -8.69
CA LEU A 410 -29.47 -44.87 -7.72
C LEU A 410 -28.01 -45.18 -7.38
N ALA A 411 -27.77 -45.54 -6.13
CA ALA A 411 -26.52 -46.15 -5.71
C ALA A 411 -26.33 -47.50 -6.46
N PRO A 412 -25.08 -47.90 -6.80
CA PRO A 412 -24.82 -49.08 -7.64
C PRO A 412 -25.49 -50.37 -7.16
N ALA A 413 -25.58 -50.58 -5.84
CA ALA A 413 -26.22 -51.75 -5.23
C ALA A 413 -27.75 -51.82 -5.45
N PHE A 414 -28.39 -50.70 -5.80
CA PHE A 414 -29.84 -50.57 -5.93
C PHE A 414 -30.32 -50.48 -7.39
N VAL A 415 -29.40 -50.49 -8.37
CA VAL A 415 -29.73 -50.36 -9.81
C VAL A 415 -30.58 -51.52 -10.33
N SER A 416 -30.43 -52.72 -9.76
CA SER A 416 -31.18 -53.93 -10.12
C SER A 416 -32.51 -54.10 -9.36
N HIS A 417 -32.84 -53.20 -8.42
CA HIS A 417 -34.06 -53.30 -7.62
C HIS A 417 -35.30 -52.90 -8.43
N CYS A 418 -36.46 -53.44 -8.05
CA CYS A 418 -37.74 -53.12 -8.69
C CYS A 418 -38.06 -51.61 -8.55
N PRO A 419 -38.18 -50.85 -9.66
CA PRO A 419 -38.34 -49.40 -9.62
C PRO A 419 -39.60 -48.93 -8.87
N GLU A 420 -40.69 -49.69 -8.96
CA GLU A 420 -41.98 -49.35 -8.30
C GLU A 420 -41.90 -49.50 -6.78
N LYS A 421 -41.33 -50.63 -6.30
CA LYS A 421 -41.11 -50.87 -4.87
C LYS A 421 -40.17 -49.82 -4.28
N LEU A 422 -39.08 -49.53 -5.00
CA LEU A 422 -38.10 -48.53 -4.57
C LEU A 422 -38.68 -47.11 -4.58
N THR A 423 -39.51 -46.78 -5.56
CA THR A 423 -40.25 -45.51 -5.57
C THR A 423 -41.14 -45.38 -4.33
N HIS A 424 -41.88 -46.43 -3.99
CA HIS A 424 -42.72 -46.43 -2.80
C HIS A 424 -41.88 -46.28 -1.51
N GLU A 425 -40.77 -47.01 -1.41
CA GLU A 425 -39.84 -46.94 -0.30
C GLU A 425 -39.28 -45.53 -0.10
N LEU A 426 -38.79 -44.89 -1.17
CA LEU A 426 -38.32 -43.50 -1.15
C LEU A 426 -39.41 -42.51 -0.74
N GLN A 427 -40.64 -42.70 -1.23
CA GLN A 427 -41.77 -41.88 -0.83
C GLN A 427 -42.09 -42.01 0.66
N GLN A 428 -42.07 -43.24 1.20
CA GLN A 428 -42.30 -43.47 2.63
C GLN A 428 -41.16 -42.92 3.49
N HIS A 429 -39.92 -43.02 3.02
CA HIS A 429 -38.77 -42.42 3.69
C HIS A 429 -38.95 -40.91 3.83
N VAL A 430 -39.24 -40.20 2.72
CA VAL A 430 -39.44 -38.74 2.75
C VAL A 430 -40.64 -38.36 3.63
N LYS A 431 -41.75 -39.11 3.60
CA LYS A 431 -42.90 -38.89 4.50
C LYS A 431 -42.56 -39.05 5.98
N LYS A 432 -41.56 -39.88 6.31
CA LYS A 432 -41.12 -40.12 7.68
C LYS A 432 -40.21 -39.01 8.19
N VAL A 433 -39.35 -38.47 7.33
CA VAL A 433 -38.31 -37.48 7.71
C VAL A 433 -38.68 -36.03 7.38
N THR A 434 -39.77 -35.81 6.65
CA THR A 434 -40.32 -34.48 6.33
C THR A 434 -41.83 -34.44 6.59
N ALA A 435 -42.44 -33.25 6.50
CA ALA A 435 -43.88 -33.13 6.62
C ALA A 435 -44.62 -33.94 5.53
N PRO A 436 -45.75 -34.62 5.82
CA PRO A 436 -46.40 -35.58 4.92
C PRO A 436 -46.82 -35.05 3.54
N TYR A 437 -46.85 -33.74 3.33
CA TYR A 437 -47.17 -33.11 2.05
C TYR A 437 -45.95 -32.86 1.13
N LYS A 438 -44.71 -33.00 1.66
CA LYS A 438 -43.46 -32.68 0.93
C LYS A 438 -42.92 -33.83 0.07
N TYR A 439 -43.42 -35.07 0.23
CA TYR A 439 -42.87 -36.23 -0.48
C TYR A 439 -43.05 -36.14 -2.01
N PRO A 440 -42.10 -36.69 -2.80
CA PRO A 440 -42.18 -36.66 -4.25
C PRO A 440 -43.28 -37.60 -4.75
N ARG A 441 -44.34 -37.05 -5.33
CA ARG A 441 -45.44 -37.86 -5.90
C ARG A 441 -45.05 -38.56 -7.19
N LYS A 442 -44.04 -38.03 -7.88
CA LYS A 442 -43.45 -38.62 -9.08
C LYS A 442 -41.95 -38.84 -8.79
N VAL A 443 -41.47 -40.06 -8.97
CA VAL A 443 -40.04 -40.39 -8.88
C VAL A 443 -39.61 -40.97 -10.22
N SER A 444 -38.46 -40.55 -10.73
CA SER A 444 -37.91 -41.03 -11.99
C SER A 444 -36.42 -41.33 -11.85
N THR A 445 -35.99 -42.49 -12.35
CA THR A 445 -34.58 -42.89 -12.38
C THR A 445 -34.01 -42.73 -13.79
N PRO A 446 -33.23 -41.68 -14.08
CA PRO A 446 -32.72 -41.45 -15.43
C PRO A 446 -31.58 -42.45 -15.74
N GLN A 447 -31.86 -43.46 -16.56
CA GLN A 447 -30.88 -44.50 -16.93
C GLN A 447 -29.84 -44.04 -17.98
N LYS A 448 -29.89 -42.79 -18.48
CA LYS A 448 -29.14 -42.37 -19.68
C LYS A 448 -28.59 -40.94 -19.73
N TYR A 449 -28.52 -40.21 -18.60
CA TYR A 449 -27.97 -38.84 -18.58
C TYR A 449 -26.82 -38.72 -17.58
N ARG A 450 -25.68 -39.35 -17.88
CA ARG A 450 -24.40 -39.00 -17.26
C ARG A 450 -23.65 -38.10 -18.24
N SER A 451 -23.51 -36.81 -17.90
CA SER A 451 -22.43 -35.99 -18.48
C SER A 451 -21.10 -36.47 -17.90
N SER A 452 -19.99 -36.27 -18.62
CA SER A 452 -18.66 -36.79 -18.29
C SER A 452 -18.04 -36.27 -16.98
N ASN A 453 -18.75 -35.44 -16.20
CA ASN A 453 -18.25 -34.83 -14.95
C ASN A 453 -19.25 -34.83 -13.77
N GLY A 454 -20.22 -35.76 -13.72
CA GLY A 454 -21.02 -35.98 -12.49
C GLY A 454 -21.95 -34.83 -12.08
N PHE A 455 -22.29 -33.92 -13.00
CA PHE A 455 -23.41 -33.01 -12.83
C PHE A 455 -24.66 -33.62 -13.47
N ILE A 456 -25.78 -33.67 -12.72
CA ILE A 456 -27.11 -33.50 -13.32
C ILE A 456 -27.15 -32.06 -13.81
N ALA A 457 -26.65 -31.85 -15.03
CA ALA A 457 -26.80 -30.60 -15.72
C ALA A 457 -28.27 -30.51 -16.16
N THR A 458 -29.05 -29.66 -15.50
CA THR A 458 -30.32 -29.15 -16.02
C THR A 458 -30.00 -28.31 -17.26
N ILE A 459 -29.69 -28.97 -18.39
CA ILE A 459 -29.52 -28.32 -19.70
C ILE A 459 -30.92 -28.20 -20.31
N LEU A 460 -31.46 -26.98 -20.28
CA LEU A 460 -31.70 -26.20 -21.49
C LEU A 460 -32.08 -27.01 -22.76
N GLN A 461 -33.29 -27.55 -22.82
CA GLN A 461 -34.12 -27.75 -24.03
C GLN A 461 -35.40 -28.47 -23.57
N ILE A 462 -36.58 -27.89 -23.72
CA ILE A 462 -37.23 -27.77 -25.02
C ILE A 462 -37.59 -26.30 -25.29
N PHE A 463 -36.78 -25.69 -26.15
CA PHE A 463 -37.22 -24.69 -27.11
C PHE A 463 -38.37 -25.33 -27.92
N LEU A 464 -39.55 -24.69 -27.94
CA LEU A 464 -40.74 -24.91 -28.80
C LEU A 464 -42.04 -25.17 -28.00
N TYR A 465 -42.69 -24.10 -27.55
CA TYR A 465 -44.09 -23.83 -27.90
C TYR A 465 -44.25 -22.30 -28.03
N SER A 466 -43.78 -21.82 -29.18
CA SER A 466 -44.42 -20.79 -30.01
C SER A 466 -44.86 -19.47 -29.36
N LEU A 467 -44.17 -18.41 -29.78
CA LEU A 467 -44.77 -17.12 -30.17
C LEU A 467 -46.27 -17.23 -30.50
N GLN A 468 -47.11 -16.59 -29.68
CA GLN A 468 -48.40 -16.08 -30.13
C GLN A 468 -48.82 -14.87 -29.28
N HIS A 469 -48.98 -13.75 -29.99
CA HIS A 469 -49.70 -12.52 -29.66
C HIS A 469 -49.00 -11.37 -28.91
N LEU A 470 -48.45 -10.47 -29.75
CA LEU A 470 -48.53 -9.01 -29.66
C LEU A 470 -49.82 -8.48 -29.02
N ARG A 471 -49.73 -7.39 -28.22
CA ARG A 471 -50.24 -6.04 -28.55
C ARG A 471 -50.21 -5.05 -27.37
N THR A 472 -49.84 -3.80 -27.70
CA THR A 472 -50.34 -2.49 -27.16
C THR A 472 -50.03 -2.16 -25.69
N SER A 473 -49.84 -0.92 -25.21
CA SER A 473 -49.93 0.44 -25.75
C SER A 473 -49.41 1.41 -24.66
N SER A 474 -48.54 2.34 -25.05
CA SER A 474 -48.60 3.79 -24.81
C SER A 474 -49.11 4.42 -23.48
N SER A 475 -48.24 5.28 -22.94
CA SER A 475 -48.47 6.71 -22.58
C SER A 475 -48.88 7.15 -21.16
N ALA A 476 -48.04 8.07 -20.66
CA ALA A 476 -48.35 9.40 -20.11
C ALA A 476 -48.90 9.58 -18.68
N MET A 477 -48.11 10.29 -17.84
CA MET A 477 -48.44 11.53 -17.08
C MET A 477 -47.34 11.74 -15.99
N LYS A 478 -46.50 12.80 -16.03
CA LYS A 478 -46.73 14.15 -15.44
C LYS A 478 -47.32 14.04 -14.01
N LEU A 479 -46.79 14.63 -12.93
CA LEU A 479 -46.50 16.06 -12.77
C LEU A 479 -46.12 16.39 -11.27
N LEU A 480 -45.07 17.22 -11.04
CA LEU A 480 -44.90 18.31 -10.02
C LEU A 480 -44.95 18.01 -8.48
N PHE A 481 -44.47 18.81 -7.49
CA PHE A 481 -43.83 20.14 -7.26
C PHE A 481 -43.14 20.01 -5.83
N LYS A 482 -41.84 20.29 -5.58
CA LYS A 482 -41.16 21.54 -5.13
C LYS A 482 -41.36 22.01 -3.67
N LEU A 483 -40.28 22.64 -3.12
CA LEU A 483 -40.15 23.61 -1.99
C LEU A 483 -39.85 23.02 -0.59
N GLN A 484 -39.11 23.65 0.36
CA GLN A 484 -38.01 24.63 0.42
C GLN A 484 -37.59 24.74 1.91
N THR A 485 -36.28 24.84 2.19
CA THR A 485 -35.60 25.55 3.32
C THR A 485 -36.11 25.53 4.78
N LEU A 486 -35.22 25.13 5.72
CA LEU A 486 -34.94 25.88 6.97
C LEU A 486 -33.58 25.51 7.59
N LYS A 487 -32.94 26.53 8.18
CA LYS A 487 -31.57 26.59 8.74
C LYS A 487 -31.56 26.31 10.26
N SER A 488 -30.37 25.90 10.74
CA SER A 488 -29.77 26.14 12.09
C SER A 488 -30.24 25.19 13.22
N LEU A 489 -29.45 24.69 14.18
CA LEU A 489 -28.16 25.12 14.77
C LEU A 489 -27.61 24.01 15.74
N TRP A 490 -26.29 24.01 16.00
CA TRP A 490 -25.50 23.36 17.10
C TRP A 490 -25.05 21.88 17.04
N THR A 491 -23.82 21.70 16.52
CA THR A 491 -22.64 20.95 17.06
C THR A 491 -22.81 19.72 17.96
N LEU A 492 -22.22 18.58 17.51
CA LEU A 492 -21.39 17.66 18.31
C LEU A 492 -20.49 16.83 17.35
N LYS A 493 -19.21 16.68 17.73
CA LYS A 493 -18.02 16.21 16.98
C LYS A 493 -18.19 14.95 16.11
N PRO A 494 -17.51 14.82 14.94
CA PRO A 494 -17.39 13.54 14.24
C PRO A 494 -16.20 12.71 14.79
N PRO A 495 -16.36 11.38 14.97
CA PRO A 495 -15.24 10.48 15.18
C PRO A 495 -14.59 10.14 13.84
N ASN A 496 -13.27 10.31 13.82
CA ASN A 496 -12.34 9.86 12.80
C ASN A 496 -12.64 8.44 12.28
N ARG A 497 -12.51 8.21 10.97
CA ARG A 497 -11.95 6.95 10.44
C ARG A 497 -11.51 7.10 8.99
N THR A 498 -10.21 7.33 8.86
CA THR A 498 -9.40 7.29 7.64
C THR A 498 -9.41 5.88 7.05
N PHE A 499 -10.02 5.73 5.87
CA PHE A 499 -9.54 4.79 4.86
C PHE A 499 -8.29 5.40 4.22
N HIS A 500 -7.22 4.63 4.01
CA HIS A 500 -6.53 4.42 2.73
C HIS A 500 -5.21 3.66 3.00
N GLY A 501 -5.20 2.38 2.61
CA GLY A 501 -4.03 1.51 2.70
C GLY A 501 -3.23 1.51 1.39
N HIS A 502 -1.97 1.88 1.49
CA HIS A 502 -0.88 1.34 0.67
C HIS A 502 -0.13 0.27 1.51
N PRO A 503 0.60 -0.65 0.87
CA PRO A 503 0.66 -2.07 1.23
C PRO A 503 1.32 -2.31 2.58
N ARG A 504 0.57 -2.83 3.56
CA ARG A 504 1.14 -3.35 4.81
C ARG A 504 1.86 -4.68 4.53
N LEU A 505 3.09 -4.57 4.04
CA LEU A 505 4.18 -5.36 4.60
C LEU A 505 4.02 -5.32 6.12
N LEU A 506 3.96 -6.50 6.73
CA LEU A 506 3.82 -6.68 8.18
C LEU A 506 4.53 -5.54 8.91
N ALA A 507 3.73 -4.73 9.62
CA ALA A 507 4.24 -3.88 10.68
C ALA A 507 5.19 -4.75 11.50
N SER A 508 6.45 -4.34 11.66
CA SER A 508 7.30 -4.97 12.67
C SER A 508 6.54 -5.05 13.99
N ASP A 509 6.78 -6.05 14.84
CA ASP A 509 6.13 -6.12 16.16
C ASP A 509 6.28 -4.79 16.94
N VAL A 510 7.35 -4.04 16.67
CA VAL A 510 7.60 -2.68 17.15
C VAL A 510 6.59 -1.67 16.59
N TYR A 511 6.37 -1.64 15.28
CA TYR A 511 5.44 -0.72 14.62
C TYR A 511 3.97 -1.08 14.90
N SER A 512 3.65 -2.37 15.04
CA SER A 512 2.28 -2.86 15.28
C SER A 512 1.76 -2.44 16.66
N GLN A 513 2.66 -2.35 17.65
CA GLN A 513 2.36 -1.90 19.02
C GLN A 513 1.71 -0.51 19.08
N TYR A 514 2.04 0.36 18.12
CA TYR A 514 1.57 1.75 18.11
C TYR A 514 0.45 2.00 17.07
N GLU A 515 -0.10 0.95 16.45
CA GLU A 515 -1.17 1.12 15.45
C GLU A 515 -2.44 1.74 16.01
N SER A 516 -2.83 1.40 17.24
CA SER A 516 -3.98 1.97 17.94
C SER A 516 -3.82 3.49 18.12
N ILE A 517 -2.63 3.94 18.52
CA ILE A 517 -2.32 5.36 18.71
C ILE A 517 -2.38 6.09 17.37
N ARG A 518 -1.82 5.50 16.31
CA ARG A 518 -1.90 6.06 14.95
C ARG A 518 -3.34 6.21 14.45
N ARG A 519 -4.22 5.26 14.76
CA ARG A 519 -5.65 5.31 14.41
C ARG A 519 -6.44 6.29 15.29
N GLY A 520 -5.81 6.89 16.29
CA GLY A 520 -6.48 7.73 17.29
C GLY A 520 -7.36 6.93 18.25
N GLU A 521 -7.16 5.61 18.36
CA GLU A 521 -7.90 4.71 19.24
C GLU A 521 -7.29 4.67 20.65
N GLN A 522 -6.04 5.11 20.80
CA GLN A 522 -5.34 5.26 22.08
C GLN A 522 -4.58 6.58 22.15
N GLU A 523 -4.37 7.08 23.37
CA GLU A 523 -3.59 8.28 23.60
C GLU A 523 -2.09 8.03 23.41
N ILE A 524 -1.38 9.08 23.03
CA ILE A 524 0.08 9.09 22.94
C ILE A 524 0.67 8.70 24.31
N PRO A 525 1.66 7.79 24.37
CA PRO A 525 2.19 7.31 25.62
C PRO A 525 2.90 8.43 26.37
N LYS A 526 2.67 8.51 27.68
CA LYS A 526 3.34 9.48 28.56
C LYS A 526 4.87 9.33 28.55
N TYR A 527 5.34 8.10 28.42
CA TYR A 527 6.77 7.75 28.41
C TYR A 527 7.13 7.10 27.09
N PHE A 528 8.26 7.51 26.54
CA PHE A 528 8.82 6.94 25.33
C PHE A 528 10.33 7.18 25.34
N ASN A 529 11.10 6.16 24.99
CA ASN A 529 12.53 6.23 24.75
C ASN A 529 12.87 5.39 23.52
N PHE A 530 13.40 6.03 22.48
CA PHE A 530 13.69 5.35 21.21
C PHE A 530 14.65 4.16 21.36
N ALA A 531 15.61 4.22 22.29
CA ALA A 531 16.56 3.13 22.50
C ALA A 531 15.90 1.88 23.10
N SER A 532 15.05 2.02 24.13
CA SER A 532 14.38 0.86 24.74
C SER A 532 13.13 0.41 23.98
N ASP A 533 12.38 1.36 23.44
CA ASP A 533 11.03 1.10 22.92
C ASP A 533 11.04 0.78 21.42
N VAL A 534 12.17 1.00 20.74
CA VAL A 534 12.37 0.66 19.33
C VAL A 534 13.60 -0.24 19.14
N LEU A 535 14.81 0.24 19.48
CA LEU A 535 16.05 -0.49 19.16
C LEU A 535 16.19 -1.80 19.95
N ASP A 536 15.94 -1.76 21.26
CA ASP A 536 16.00 -2.98 22.08
C ASP A 536 14.90 -3.98 21.68
N LYS A 537 13.75 -3.52 21.17
CA LYS A 537 12.72 -4.41 20.60
C LYS A 537 13.21 -5.14 19.36
N TRP A 538 13.93 -4.45 18.48
CA TRP A 538 14.58 -5.13 17.35
C TRP A 538 15.65 -6.13 17.81
N SER A 539 16.44 -5.78 18.83
CA SER A 539 17.39 -6.73 19.45
C SER A 539 16.69 -7.97 20.03
N ASP A 540 15.53 -7.80 20.68
CA ASP A 540 14.75 -8.92 21.23
C ASP A 540 14.22 -9.84 20.11
N ILE A 541 13.78 -9.28 18.99
CA ILE A 541 13.31 -10.03 17.82
C ILE A 541 14.48 -10.82 17.19
N GLU A 542 15.68 -10.23 17.10
CA GLU A 542 16.89 -10.92 16.63
C GLU A 542 17.28 -12.09 17.54
N LYS A 543 17.34 -11.85 18.85
CA LYS A 543 17.65 -12.90 19.86
C LYS A 543 16.65 -14.04 19.84
N ALA A 544 15.39 -13.74 19.52
CA ALA A 544 14.34 -14.75 19.36
C ALA A 544 14.43 -15.52 18.02
N GLY A 545 15.40 -15.21 17.14
CA GLY A 545 15.57 -15.85 15.84
C GLY A 545 14.47 -15.49 14.83
N LYS A 546 13.72 -14.40 15.06
CA LYS A 546 12.55 -14.00 14.25
C LYS A 546 12.89 -13.00 13.13
N ARG A 547 14.14 -12.54 13.04
CA ARG A 547 14.62 -11.60 12.02
C ARG A 547 15.81 -12.21 11.26
N PRO A 548 15.90 -12.05 9.93
CA PRO A 548 17.08 -12.41 9.16
C PRO A 548 18.31 -11.59 9.59
N SER A 549 19.51 -12.11 9.32
CA SER A 549 20.80 -11.56 9.79
C SER A 549 21.26 -10.26 9.10
N ASN A 550 20.35 -9.41 8.62
CA ASN A 550 20.71 -8.15 7.99
C ASN A 550 21.24 -7.17 9.06
N PRO A 551 22.34 -6.44 8.82
CA PRO A 551 22.83 -5.47 9.79
C PRO A 551 21.82 -4.32 10.02
N ALA A 552 21.80 -3.77 11.22
CA ALA A 552 21.13 -2.51 11.53
C ALA A 552 21.95 -1.30 11.04
N PHE A 553 23.28 -1.45 11.02
CA PHE A 553 24.23 -0.43 10.62
C PHE A 553 25.39 -1.05 9.86
N TRP A 554 25.79 -0.43 8.74
CA TRP A 554 26.92 -0.83 7.93
C TRP A 554 27.72 0.41 7.51
N TRP A 555 28.95 0.51 7.98
CA TRP A 555 29.88 1.57 7.64
C TRP A 555 31.07 1.05 6.83
N ILE A 556 31.56 1.88 5.90
CA ILE A 556 32.80 1.64 5.16
C ILE A 556 33.66 2.91 5.07
N ASN A 557 34.99 2.74 4.98
CA ASN A 557 35.92 3.86 4.79
C ASN A 557 36.35 4.10 3.32
N GLY A 558 35.97 3.21 2.40
CA GLY A 558 36.41 3.23 0.99
C GLY A 558 37.82 2.68 0.73
N LYS A 559 38.56 2.32 1.78
CA LYS A 559 39.92 1.74 1.77
C LYS A 559 39.97 0.28 2.24
N GLY A 560 38.81 -0.37 2.34
CA GLY A 560 38.66 -1.78 2.69
C GLY A 560 38.33 -2.07 4.17
N GLU A 561 38.25 -1.06 5.04
CA GLU A 561 37.71 -1.28 6.39
C GLU A 561 36.18 -1.19 6.35
N GLU A 562 35.52 -2.15 7.02
CA GLU A 562 34.07 -2.19 7.19
C GLU A 562 33.70 -2.42 8.66
N VAL A 563 32.60 -1.81 9.09
CA VAL A 563 31.97 -2.07 10.40
C VAL A 563 30.52 -2.42 10.15
N LYS A 564 30.05 -3.54 10.72
CA LYS A 564 28.65 -3.97 10.68
C LYS A 564 28.18 -4.23 12.08
N TRP A 565 26.99 -3.75 12.41
CA TRP A 565 26.32 -4.05 13.68
C TRP A 565 24.92 -4.57 13.42
N SER A 566 24.57 -5.70 14.02
CA SER A 566 23.16 -6.09 14.23
C SER A 566 22.47 -5.14 15.23
N PHE A 567 21.16 -5.26 15.42
CA PHE A 567 20.48 -4.51 16.47
C PHE A 567 20.94 -4.95 17.86
N GLU A 568 21.27 -6.23 18.04
CA GLU A 568 21.87 -6.75 19.27
C GLU A 568 23.25 -6.13 19.56
N GLU A 569 24.16 -6.09 18.58
CA GLU A 569 25.49 -5.51 18.73
C GLU A 569 25.39 -4.00 18.98
N LEU A 570 24.54 -3.29 18.24
CA LEU A 570 24.25 -1.88 18.46
C LEU A 570 23.71 -1.64 19.88
N GLY A 571 22.80 -2.50 20.35
CA GLY A 571 22.26 -2.45 21.71
C GLY A 571 23.35 -2.64 22.77
N PHE A 572 24.23 -3.62 22.58
CA PHE A 572 25.36 -3.88 23.47
C PHE A 572 26.35 -2.71 23.52
N LEU A 573 26.82 -2.25 22.37
CA LEU A 573 27.80 -1.16 22.28
C LEU A 573 27.25 0.18 22.78
N SER A 574 25.99 0.49 22.47
CA SER A 574 25.35 1.73 22.93
C SER A 574 25.15 1.78 24.45
N ARG A 575 24.93 0.63 25.13
CA ARG A 575 24.89 0.57 26.61
C ARG A 575 26.25 0.87 27.23
N LYS A 576 27.35 0.36 26.64
CA LYS A 576 28.71 0.67 27.08
C LYS A 576 29.03 2.15 26.88
N ALA A 577 28.66 2.70 25.72
CA ALA A 577 28.79 4.13 25.43
C ALA A 577 27.97 4.98 26.42
N ALA A 578 26.74 4.59 26.76
CA ALA A 578 25.93 5.28 27.76
C ALA A 578 26.58 5.25 29.16
N ASN A 579 27.22 4.15 29.54
CA ASN A 579 28.01 4.07 30.77
C ASN A 579 29.26 4.97 30.75
N VAL A 580 29.90 5.19 29.60
CA VAL A 580 30.96 6.22 29.48
C VAL A 580 30.39 7.60 29.81
N LEU A 581 29.26 7.97 29.21
CA LEU A 581 28.65 9.29 29.42
C LEU A 581 28.20 9.49 30.88
N THR A 582 27.56 8.48 31.48
CA THR A 582 26.97 8.60 32.82
C THR A 582 27.96 8.35 33.94
N LYS A 583 28.77 7.28 33.87
CA LYS A 583 29.67 6.85 34.97
C LYS A 583 31.04 7.51 34.90
N VAL A 584 31.60 7.66 33.70
CA VAL A 584 32.94 8.25 33.53
C VAL A 584 32.86 9.77 33.44
N CYS A 585 31.95 10.30 32.63
CA CYS A 585 31.80 11.74 32.44
C CYS A 585 30.86 12.39 33.46
N GLY A 586 30.13 11.60 34.26
CA GLY A 586 29.23 12.08 35.30
C GLY A 586 27.96 12.76 34.79
N LEU A 587 27.64 12.63 33.49
CA LEU A 587 26.49 13.31 32.89
C LEU A 587 25.17 12.73 33.40
N GLN A 588 24.21 13.62 33.62
CA GLN A 588 22.88 13.31 34.11
C GLN A 588 21.80 13.54 33.05
N LYS A 589 20.59 13.03 33.31
CA LYS A 589 19.43 13.31 32.47
C LYS A 589 19.22 14.82 32.32
N GLY A 590 19.12 15.30 31.08
CA GLY A 590 18.93 16.72 30.74
C GLY A 590 20.23 17.49 30.48
N ASP A 591 21.40 16.92 30.83
CA ASP A 591 22.67 17.52 30.45
C ASP A 591 22.81 17.58 28.92
N ARG A 592 23.53 18.59 28.44
CA ARG A 592 23.69 18.87 27.01
C ARG A 592 25.10 18.51 26.56
N ILE A 593 25.19 17.76 25.47
CA ILE A 593 26.47 17.35 24.88
C ILE A 593 26.57 17.82 23.44
N VAL A 594 27.66 18.51 23.10
CA VAL A 594 27.97 18.87 21.71
C VAL A 594 28.76 17.76 21.06
N VAL A 595 28.32 17.28 19.90
CA VAL A 595 28.98 16.18 19.17
C VAL A 595 29.32 16.64 17.76
N ILE A 596 30.62 16.77 17.49
CA ILE A 596 31.15 17.21 16.21
C ILE A 596 32.08 16.13 15.69
N LEU A 597 31.51 15.16 14.98
CA LEU A 597 32.22 14.03 14.40
C LEU A 597 31.86 13.89 12.92
N PRO A 598 32.81 13.45 12.07
CA PRO A 598 32.51 13.08 10.70
C PRO A 598 31.62 11.82 10.67
N ARG A 599 31.36 11.28 9.47
CA ARG A 599 30.61 10.01 9.27
C ARG A 599 31.44 8.80 9.72
N VAL A 600 31.60 8.66 11.04
CA VAL A 600 32.26 7.52 11.70
C VAL A 600 31.27 6.80 12.62
N PRO A 601 31.44 5.48 12.86
CA PRO A 601 30.46 4.67 13.60
C PRO A 601 30.13 5.23 15.00
N GLU A 602 31.10 5.85 15.67
CA GLU A 602 30.93 6.45 16.99
C GLU A 602 29.84 7.52 17.05
N TRP A 603 29.57 8.25 15.96
CA TRP A 603 28.50 9.25 15.95
C TRP A 603 27.12 8.60 16.22
N TRP A 604 26.85 7.46 15.59
CA TRP A 604 25.62 6.68 15.82
C TRP A 604 25.56 6.09 17.22
N LEU A 605 26.68 5.57 17.73
CA LEU A 605 26.76 5.03 19.10
C LEU A 605 26.47 6.10 20.14
N VAL A 606 27.07 7.29 20.00
CA VAL A 606 26.84 8.41 20.92
C VAL A 606 25.39 8.87 20.85
N ASN A 607 24.79 8.91 19.66
CA ASN A 607 23.39 9.29 19.49
C ASN A 607 22.46 8.36 20.30
N VAL A 608 22.60 7.04 20.13
CA VAL A 608 21.82 6.05 20.90
C VAL A 608 22.15 6.10 22.40
N ALA A 609 23.42 6.30 22.77
CA ALA A 609 23.84 6.41 24.16
C ALA A 609 23.20 7.62 24.86
N CYS A 610 23.10 8.75 24.18
CA CYS A 610 22.42 9.95 24.71
C CYS A 610 20.94 9.67 24.95
N MET A 611 20.26 9.01 24.01
CA MET A 611 18.87 8.59 24.20
C MET A 611 18.71 7.68 25.42
N ARG A 612 19.60 6.68 25.58
CA ARG A 612 19.57 5.76 26.73
C ARG A 612 19.75 6.47 28.06
N ALA A 613 20.61 7.48 28.11
CA ALA A 613 20.92 8.24 29.33
C ALA A 613 19.99 9.44 29.56
N GLY A 614 19.10 9.76 28.61
CA GLY A 614 18.29 10.98 28.65
C GLY A 614 19.12 12.26 28.57
N ILE A 615 20.27 12.22 27.91
CA ILE A 615 21.19 13.35 27.66
C ILE A 615 20.77 14.02 26.34
N VAL A 616 20.77 15.35 26.30
CA VAL A 616 20.37 16.13 25.13
C VAL A 616 21.55 16.26 24.15
N LEU A 617 21.42 15.62 22.99
CA LEU A 617 22.44 15.64 21.94
C LEU A 617 22.38 16.95 21.13
N ILE A 618 23.52 17.57 20.89
CA ILE A 618 23.66 18.76 20.05
C ILE A 618 24.67 18.44 18.92
N PRO A 619 24.20 17.97 17.76
CA PRO A 619 25.08 17.62 16.67
C PRO A 619 25.61 18.88 15.97
N GLY A 620 26.86 18.83 15.54
CA GLY A 620 27.51 19.88 14.76
C GLY A 620 28.30 19.32 13.59
N ILE A 621 28.45 20.13 12.54
CA ILE A 621 29.19 19.76 11.33
C ILE A 621 30.71 19.86 11.57
N SER A 622 31.52 19.08 10.87
CA SER A 622 32.99 19.10 11.07
C SER A 622 33.69 20.37 10.55
N GLN A 623 33.00 21.24 9.81
CA GLN A 623 33.56 22.48 9.25
C GLN A 623 33.43 23.70 10.18
N LEU A 624 33.00 23.53 11.44
CA LEU A 624 32.86 24.63 12.38
C LEU A 624 34.21 25.22 12.78
N SER A 625 34.32 26.55 12.81
CA SER A 625 35.48 27.26 13.33
C SER A 625 35.52 27.27 14.86
N ALA A 626 36.65 27.67 15.46
CA ALA A 626 36.76 27.87 16.91
C ALA A 626 35.70 28.84 17.45
N LYS A 627 35.42 29.93 16.73
CA LYS A 627 34.39 30.92 17.08
C LYS A 627 32.98 30.32 17.04
N ASP A 628 32.71 29.49 16.04
CA ASP A 628 31.44 28.78 15.91
C ASP A 628 31.20 27.78 17.05
N ILE A 629 32.27 27.09 17.46
CA ILE A 629 32.27 26.14 18.57
C ILE A 629 32.05 26.87 19.89
N LEU A 630 32.76 27.96 20.14
CA LEU A 630 32.61 28.81 21.32
C LEU A 630 31.16 29.28 21.48
N TYR A 631 30.58 29.87 20.43
CA TYR A 631 29.19 30.32 20.44
C TYR A 631 28.23 29.18 20.81
N ARG A 632 28.38 28.01 20.21
CA ARG A 632 27.49 26.86 20.44
C ARG A 632 27.63 26.31 21.86
N LEU A 633 28.85 26.18 22.38
CA LEU A 633 29.10 25.72 23.75
C LEU A 633 28.51 26.68 24.79
N GLN A 634 28.71 27.99 24.60
CA GLN A 634 28.18 29.02 25.51
C GLN A 634 26.65 29.12 25.43
N ALA A 635 26.08 29.23 24.23
CA ALA A 635 24.64 29.37 24.04
C ALA A 635 23.88 28.15 24.56
N SER A 636 24.38 26.94 24.24
CA SER A 636 23.73 25.70 24.69
C SER A 636 24.01 25.35 26.14
N LYS A 637 25.02 25.97 26.78
CA LYS A 637 25.46 25.60 28.14
C LYS A 637 25.85 24.12 28.23
N ALA A 638 26.44 23.59 27.16
CA ALA A 638 26.83 22.18 27.09
C ALA A 638 27.92 21.86 28.12
N THR A 639 27.75 20.73 28.80
CA THR A 639 28.67 20.26 29.85
C THR A 639 29.73 19.32 29.30
N CYS A 640 29.50 18.77 28.10
CA CYS A 640 30.43 17.88 27.44
C CYS A 640 30.53 18.17 25.94
N ILE A 641 31.71 17.94 25.36
CA ILE A 641 31.95 17.93 23.92
C ILE A 641 32.64 16.65 23.48
N ILE A 642 32.21 16.08 22.36
CA ILE A 642 32.87 14.97 21.67
C ILE A 642 33.34 15.44 20.29
N THR A 643 34.62 15.26 19.98
CA THR A 643 35.14 15.54 18.64
C THR A 643 36.31 14.62 18.24
N ASN A 644 36.99 14.92 17.14
CA ASN A 644 38.11 14.15 16.60
C ASN A 644 39.44 14.92 16.69
N ASP A 645 40.53 14.30 16.24
CA ASP A 645 41.87 14.91 16.25
C ASP A 645 41.95 16.25 15.48
N THR A 646 41.17 16.38 14.41
CA THR A 646 41.19 17.57 13.54
C THR A 646 40.63 18.81 14.25
N LEU A 647 39.56 18.65 15.03
CA LEU A 647 38.86 19.78 15.67
C LEU A 647 39.25 19.98 17.14
N ALA A 648 39.87 19.00 17.79
CA ALA A 648 40.33 19.14 19.17
C ALA A 648 41.16 20.41 19.43
N PRO A 649 42.10 20.84 18.55
CA PRO A 649 42.82 22.10 18.74
C PRO A 649 41.93 23.34 18.77
N ALA A 650 40.89 23.40 17.92
CA ALA A 650 39.95 24.52 17.90
C ALA A 650 39.04 24.56 19.14
N VAL A 651 38.74 23.40 19.72
CA VAL A 651 38.05 23.31 21.02
C VAL A 651 38.97 23.77 22.14
N ASP A 652 40.22 23.31 22.15
CA ASP A 652 41.20 23.67 23.18
C ASP A 652 41.44 25.18 23.25
N SER A 653 41.44 25.87 22.09
CA SER A 653 41.66 27.33 22.03
C SER A 653 40.53 28.16 22.65
N VAL A 654 39.33 27.58 22.85
CA VAL A 654 38.15 28.30 23.37
C VAL A 654 37.59 27.70 24.65
N ALA A 655 38.12 26.55 25.11
CA ALA A 655 37.58 25.81 26.25
C ALA A 655 37.63 26.61 27.56
N SER A 656 38.63 27.46 27.75
CA SER A 656 38.75 28.33 28.94
C SER A 656 37.65 29.39 29.03
N GLU A 657 37.03 29.75 27.91
CA GLU A 657 35.91 30.72 27.83
C GLU A 657 34.53 30.04 28.00
N CYS A 658 34.50 28.71 28.07
CA CYS A 658 33.28 27.91 28.13
C CYS A 658 32.96 27.50 29.58
N GLN A 659 32.32 28.40 30.35
CA GLN A 659 32.06 28.20 31.79
C GLN A 659 31.34 26.90 32.18
N PHE A 660 30.52 26.33 31.28
CA PHE A 660 29.74 25.13 31.55
C PHE A 660 30.45 23.84 31.14
N LEU A 661 31.49 23.91 30.30
CA LEU A 661 32.16 22.74 29.74
C LEU A 661 33.02 22.06 30.81
N LYS A 662 32.67 20.83 31.18
CA LYS A 662 33.36 20.04 32.20
C LYS A 662 34.18 18.90 31.61
N THR A 663 33.71 18.30 30.51
CA THR A 663 34.31 17.07 29.97
C THR A 663 34.54 17.16 28.47
N LYS A 664 35.74 16.78 28.03
CA LYS A 664 36.14 16.71 26.62
C LYS A 664 36.46 15.26 26.25
N LEU A 665 35.72 14.71 25.28
CA LEU A 665 35.91 13.36 24.75
C LEU A 665 36.45 13.42 23.32
N ILE A 666 37.42 12.57 23.00
CA ILE A 666 38.01 12.48 21.67
C ILE A 666 37.78 11.09 21.06
N VAL A 667 37.37 11.06 19.80
CA VAL A 667 37.35 9.85 18.96
C VAL A 667 38.64 9.86 18.13
N SER A 668 39.62 9.08 18.58
CA SER A 668 40.97 9.02 18.01
C SER A 668 41.59 7.64 18.18
N LYS A 669 42.57 7.30 17.33
CA LYS A 669 43.44 6.14 17.52
C LYS A 669 44.52 6.38 18.60
N GLY A 670 44.75 7.64 18.99
CA GLY A 670 45.75 8.04 19.98
C GLY A 670 45.15 8.69 21.22
N SER A 671 46.01 9.12 22.15
CA SER A 671 45.63 9.91 23.32
C SER A 671 45.97 11.40 23.10
N ARG A 672 45.24 12.28 23.78
CA ARG A 672 45.49 13.73 23.80
C ARG A 672 45.36 14.23 25.24
N GLU A 673 46.33 15.03 25.69
CA GLU A 673 46.32 15.57 27.05
C GLU A 673 45.07 16.42 27.31
N GLY A 674 44.43 16.22 28.46
CA GLY A 674 43.18 16.92 28.82
C GLY A 674 41.93 16.40 28.09
N TRP A 675 42.02 15.29 27.37
CA TRP A 675 40.90 14.64 26.67
C TRP A 675 40.75 13.17 27.09
N LEU A 676 39.52 12.73 27.23
CA LEU A 676 39.17 11.33 27.46
C LEU A 676 39.00 10.61 26.11
N ASN A 677 39.70 9.51 25.85
CA ASN A 677 39.52 8.76 24.59
C ASN A 677 38.22 7.95 24.65
N PHE A 678 37.22 8.37 23.88
CA PHE A 678 35.90 7.73 23.87
C PHE A 678 35.96 6.29 23.37
N THR A 679 36.73 6.02 22.31
CA THR A 679 36.81 4.71 21.66
C THR A 679 37.39 3.65 22.59
N ASP A 680 38.42 3.99 23.37
CA ASP A 680 39.00 3.10 24.37
C ASP A 680 38.06 2.89 25.56
N LEU A 681 37.39 3.97 26.00
CA LEU A 681 36.49 3.92 27.14
C LEU A 681 35.28 3.01 26.88
N TYR A 682 34.55 3.17 25.77
CA TYR A 682 33.34 2.37 25.55
C TYR A 682 33.67 0.89 25.26
N LYS A 683 34.87 0.57 24.78
CA LYS A 683 35.32 -0.83 24.61
C LYS A 683 35.54 -1.52 25.95
N ASN A 684 35.88 -0.79 27.01
CA ASN A 684 36.19 -1.35 28.32
C ASN A 684 35.07 -1.21 29.36
N GLN A 685 34.05 -0.38 29.11
CA GLN A 685 32.92 -0.21 30.02
C GLN A 685 32.00 -1.45 30.08
N SER A 686 31.28 -1.63 31.19
CA SER A 686 30.23 -2.65 31.27
C SER A 686 29.07 -2.34 30.31
N ALA A 687 28.40 -3.37 29.80
CA ALA A 687 27.15 -3.23 29.04
C ALA A 687 25.89 -3.24 29.95
N ASP A 688 26.07 -3.34 31.27
CA ASP A 688 24.98 -3.21 32.24
C ASP A 688 24.59 -1.74 32.40
N HIS A 689 23.51 -1.36 31.74
CA HIS A 689 22.95 -0.01 31.74
C HIS A 689 21.43 -0.09 31.68
N SER A 690 20.76 0.52 32.66
CA SER A 690 19.31 0.67 32.67
C SER A 690 18.91 1.93 31.90
N CYS A 691 18.10 1.76 30.85
CA CYS A 691 17.62 2.88 30.04
C CYS A 691 16.79 3.87 30.89
N VAL A 692 17.06 5.16 30.74
CA VAL A 692 16.36 6.21 31.47
C VAL A 692 14.92 6.32 30.96
N LYS A 693 13.97 6.33 31.89
CA LYS A 693 12.56 6.52 31.59
C LYS A 693 12.27 7.99 31.24
N THR A 694 12.31 8.29 29.95
CA THR A 694 12.02 9.63 29.38
C THR A 694 10.53 9.81 29.09
N ARG A 695 10.02 11.02 29.32
CA ARG A 695 8.68 11.43 28.86
C ARG A 695 8.73 11.76 27.38
N ILE A 696 7.59 11.68 26.71
CA ILE A 696 7.56 11.98 25.27
C ILE A 696 7.93 13.43 24.94
N GLN A 697 7.67 14.36 25.86
CA GLN A 697 8.05 15.77 25.76
C GLN A 697 9.45 16.09 26.32
N ASP A 698 10.17 15.12 26.90
CA ASP A 698 11.55 15.39 27.35
C ASP A 698 12.43 15.71 26.13
N SER A 699 13.31 16.69 26.27
CA SER A 699 14.25 17.11 25.23
C SER A 699 15.17 15.94 24.86
N MET A 700 15.33 15.71 23.56
CA MET A 700 16.17 14.65 22.98
C MET A 700 17.37 15.24 22.25
N SER A 701 17.15 16.28 21.44
CA SER A 701 18.23 16.90 20.67
C SER A 701 17.98 18.38 20.45
N ILE A 702 19.06 19.16 20.31
CA ILE A 702 19.01 20.56 19.91
C ILE A 702 19.83 20.72 18.64
N PHE A 703 19.21 21.27 17.59
CA PHE A 703 19.90 21.61 16.35
C PHE A 703 20.10 23.12 16.27
N PHE A 704 21.30 23.53 15.86
CA PHE A 704 21.53 24.93 15.50
C PHE A 704 21.09 25.17 14.06
N THR A 705 20.25 26.18 13.83
CA THR A 705 19.84 26.56 12.47
C THR A 705 21.02 27.13 11.66
N SER A 706 20.88 27.18 10.34
CA SER A 706 21.94 27.64 9.42
C SER A 706 22.32 29.13 9.54
N GLY A 707 21.57 29.92 10.31
CA GLY A 707 21.86 31.35 10.53
C GLY A 707 21.64 32.24 9.30
N THR A 708 20.76 31.85 8.37
CA THR A 708 20.50 32.64 7.15
C THR A 708 19.93 34.03 7.44
N THR A 709 19.23 34.21 8.56
CA THR A 709 18.60 35.47 9.00
C THR A 709 19.25 36.10 10.24
N GLY A 710 20.45 35.65 10.63
CA GLY A 710 21.17 36.12 11.83
C GLY A 710 21.92 35.00 12.55
N SER A 711 22.22 35.18 13.85
CA SER A 711 22.90 34.14 14.63
C SER A 711 22.09 32.82 14.66
N PRO A 712 22.76 31.65 14.57
CA PRO A 712 22.11 30.35 14.66
C PRO A 712 21.22 30.19 15.90
N LYS A 713 19.96 29.75 15.69
CA LYS A 713 18.97 29.51 16.74
C LYS A 713 19.02 28.06 17.21
N MET A 714 18.75 27.80 18.48
CA MET A 714 18.70 26.46 19.07
C MET A 714 17.30 25.86 18.97
N THR A 715 17.08 25.01 17.97
CA THR A 715 15.80 24.31 17.75
C THR A 715 15.76 23.03 18.59
N GLU A 716 14.95 23.02 19.66
CA GLU A 716 14.81 21.85 20.54
C GLU A 716 13.79 20.85 19.99
N HIS A 717 14.17 19.57 19.97
CA HIS A 717 13.29 18.46 19.67
C HIS A 717 13.14 17.54 20.87
N SER A 718 11.92 17.09 21.10
CA SER A 718 11.56 16.10 22.12
C SER A 718 11.68 14.67 21.61
N GLN A 719 11.63 13.71 22.54
CA GLN A 719 11.54 12.28 22.25
C GLN A 719 10.38 11.96 21.28
N GLY A 720 9.27 12.67 21.41
CA GLY A 720 8.11 12.57 20.55
C GLY A 720 8.33 13.09 19.14
N SER A 721 8.90 14.29 19.03
CA SER A 721 9.03 14.99 17.74
C SER A 721 9.98 14.32 16.77
N LEU A 722 11.00 13.61 17.28
CA LEU A 722 11.97 12.88 16.48
C LEU A 722 11.76 11.37 16.55
N GLY A 723 11.86 10.77 17.74
CA GLY A 723 11.90 9.32 17.89
C GLY A 723 10.53 8.64 17.73
N PHE A 724 9.46 9.23 18.27
CA PHE A 724 8.12 8.63 18.19
C PHE A 724 7.42 8.93 16.87
N ARG A 725 7.63 10.13 16.31
CA ARG A 725 6.99 10.61 15.08
C ARG A 725 7.00 9.59 13.91
N PRO A 726 8.10 8.88 13.58
CA PRO A 726 8.11 7.87 12.53
C PRO A 726 7.14 6.70 12.75
N LEU A 727 6.82 6.35 14.01
CA LEU A 727 5.85 5.28 14.33
C LEU A 727 4.42 5.64 13.89
N LEU A 728 4.14 6.93 13.69
CA LEU A 728 2.84 7.41 13.22
C LEU A 728 2.77 7.55 11.69
N SER A 729 3.88 7.38 10.98
CA SER A 729 4.06 7.96 9.65
C SER A 729 3.70 7.05 8.46
N GLU A 730 3.37 5.77 8.67
CA GLU A 730 3.01 4.81 7.59
C GLU A 730 4.04 4.68 6.46
N ARG A 731 5.34 4.94 6.71
CA ARG A 731 6.45 4.86 5.72
C ARG A 731 6.32 5.83 4.54
N TYR A 732 5.47 6.84 4.67
CA TYR A 732 5.04 7.75 3.61
C TYR A 732 6.16 8.32 2.70
N TRP A 733 7.33 8.69 3.24
CA TRP A 733 8.38 9.33 2.42
C TRP A 733 9.52 8.40 1.99
N LEU A 734 10.09 7.57 2.87
CA LEU A 734 11.20 6.68 2.47
C LEU A 734 10.75 5.31 1.94
N ASP A 735 9.52 4.87 2.26
CA ASP A 735 8.97 3.55 1.91
C ASP A 735 9.86 2.35 2.29
N LEU A 736 10.56 2.43 3.43
CA LEU A 736 11.51 1.41 3.86
C LEU A 736 10.86 0.13 4.39
N THR A 737 11.57 -0.98 4.21
CA THR A 737 11.23 -2.30 4.75
C THR A 737 12.38 -2.85 5.59
N PRO A 738 12.16 -3.85 6.47
CA PRO A 738 13.23 -4.44 7.28
C PRO A 738 14.37 -5.08 6.46
N SER A 739 14.14 -5.35 5.17
CA SER A 739 15.16 -5.90 4.26
C SER A 739 15.97 -4.83 3.54
N ASP A 740 15.52 -3.57 3.55
CA ASP A 740 16.15 -2.53 2.73
C ASP A 740 17.41 -1.97 3.38
N THR A 741 18.33 -1.53 2.53
CA THR A 741 19.50 -0.75 2.93
C THR A 741 19.36 0.69 2.41
N ILE A 742 19.43 1.65 3.32
CA ILE A 742 19.34 3.08 2.99
C ILE A 742 20.69 3.77 3.19
N TRP A 743 21.06 4.61 2.22
CA TRP A 743 22.20 5.51 2.34
C TRP A 743 21.74 6.97 2.21
N SER A 744 21.96 7.75 3.27
CA SER A 744 21.82 9.20 3.25
C SER A 744 23.20 9.84 3.27
N THR A 745 23.43 10.79 2.37
CA THR A 745 24.71 11.52 2.26
C THR A 745 24.73 12.78 3.12
N ALA A 746 23.73 12.99 3.97
CA ALA A 746 23.64 14.16 4.84
C ALA A 746 24.84 14.26 5.79
N ASP A 747 25.21 15.48 6.15
CA ASP A 747 26.18 15.72 7.21
C ASP A 747 25.60 15.34 8.57
N THR A 748 26.43 14.81 9.46
CA THR A 748 26.07 14.37 10.82
C THR A 748 25.54 15.53 11.69
N GLY A 749 25.87 16.77 11.35
CA GLY A 749 25.32 17.96 12.00
C GLY A 749 23.90 18.34 11.55
N TRP A 750 23.36 17.73 10.49
CA TRP A 750 22.05 18.10 9.94
C TRP A 750 20.94 17.23 10.50
N ILE A 751 19.75 17.83 10.66
CA ILE A 751 18.56 17.08 11.07
C ILE A 751 18.22 15.94 10.09
N LEU A 752 18.56 16.09 8.80
CA LEU A 752 18.34 15.06 7.79
C LEU A 752 19.11 13.76 8.12
N ALA A 753 20.32 13.85 8.68
CA ALA A 753 21.04 12.66 9.14
C ALA A 753 20.30 11.98 10.30
N SER A 754 19.70 12.75 11.21
CA SER A 754 18.89 12.16 12.28
C SER A 754 17.61 11.52 11.74
N LEU A 755 16.91 12.15 10.79
CA LEU A 755 15.69 11.59 10.21
C LEU A 755 15.98 10.35 9.34
N ALA A 756 16.87 10.47 8.36
CA ALA A 756 17.14 9.45 7.34
C ALA A 756 18.26 8.47 7.69
N SER A 757 19.06 8.74 8.73
CA SER A 757 20.18 7.90 9.17
C SER A 757 20.14 7.56 10.66
N VAL A 758 19.02 7.77 11.35
CA VAL A 758 18.80 7.24 12.71
C VAL A 758 17.36 6.77 12.88
N PHE A 759 16.40 7.70 12.85
CA PHE A 759 15.05 7.41 13.33
C PHE A 759 14.22 6.60 12.35
N GLU A 760 14.02 7.08 11.11
CA GLU A 760 13.13 6.41 10.16
C GLU A 760 13.60 4.99 9.83
N PRO A 761 14.87 4.73 9.47
CA PRO A 761 15.29 3.37 9.10
C PRO A 761 15.19 2.38 10.25
N TRP A 762 15.61 2.78 11.46
CA TRP A 762 15.58 1.88 12.61
C TRP A 762 14.19 1.66 13.17
N VAL A 763 13.22 2.56 12.98
CA VAL A 763 11.80 2.22 13.25
C VAL A 763 11.36 1.05 12.37
N PHE A 764 11.72 1.06 11.09
CA PHE A 764 11.34 0.01 10.14
C PHE A 764 12.28 -1.20 10.13
N GLY A 765 13.32 -1.22 10.98
CA GLY A 765 14.26 -2.33 11.09
C GLY A 765 15.20 -2.48 9.90
N SER A 766 15.35 -1.42 9.11
CA SER A 766 16.19 -1.37 7.91
C SER A 766 17.67 -1.16 8.26
N CYS A 767 18.55 -1.50 7.33
CA CYS A 767 19.99 -1.27 7.44
C CYS A 767 20.32 0.18 7.08
N ILE A 768 21.09 0.86 7.94
CA ILE A 768 21.68 2.17 7.64
C ILE A 768 23.08 1.96 7.08
N PHE A 769 23.28 2.33 5.82
CA PHE A 769 24.58 2.31 5.17
C PHE A 769 25.25 3.67 5.20
N ILE A 770 26.53 3.72 5.58
CA ILE A 770 27.32 4.94 5.66
C ILE A 770 28.68 4.73 5.02
N HIS A 771 29.01 5.58 4.05
CA HIS A 771 30.37 5.76 3.60
C HIS A 771 31.01 6.92 4.38
N GLN A 772 32.23 6.74 4.90
CA GLN A 772 32.97 7.79 5.62
C GLN A 772 33.06 9.07 4.76
N LEU A 773 33.49 8.88 3.50
CA LEU A 773 33.39 9.86 2.40
C LEU A 773 33.75 11.28 2.86
N PRO A 774 35.02 11.58 3.17
CA PRO A 774 35.41 12.88 3.75
C PRO A 774 35.01 14.08 2.88
N GLN A 775 35.01 13.89 1.56
CA GLN A 775 34.52 14.84 0.56
C GLN A 775 33.53 14.14 -0.37
N ILE A 776 32.51 14.86 -0.83
CA ILE A 776 31.51 14.32 -1.75
C ILE A 776 32.15 14.21 -3.14
N GLU A 777 32.31 12.98 -3.61
CA GLU A 777 32.83 12.67 -4.94
C GLU A 777 31.81 11.82 -5.70
N SER A 778 31.32 12.33 -6.84
CA SER A 778 30.24 11.70 -7.60
C SER A 778 30.59 10.28 -8.06
N ALA A 779 31.81 10.07 -8.58
CA ALA A 779 32.28 8.77 -9.04
C ALA A 779 32.35 7.75 -7.89
N THR A 780 32.84 8.17 -6.72
CA THR A 780 32.92 7.31 -5.52
C THR A 780 31.52 6.90 -5.05
N ILE A 781 30.55 7.82 -5.09
CA ILE A 781 29.14 7.51 -4.75
C ILE A 781 28.53 6.52 -5.75
N LEU A 782 28.66 6.77 -7.06
CA LEU A 782 28.14 5.88 -8.10
C LEU A 782 28.77 4.48 -8.02
N ASN A 783 30.09 4.40 -7.83
CA ASN A 783 30.79 3.13 -7.63
C ASN A 783 30.31 2.40 -6.37
N THR A 784 30.01 3.12 -5.29
CA THR A 784 29.46 2.54 -4.07
C THR A 784 28.06 1.96 -4.33
N LEU A 785 27.19 2.66 -5.06
CA LEU A 785 25.86 2.17 -5.45
C LEU A 785 25.91 0.93 -6.38
N CYS A 786 26.97 0.78 -7.18
CA CYS A 786 27.21 -0.41 -8.00
C CYS A 786 27.70 -1.62 -7.19
N ARG A 787 28.39 -1.39 -6.06
CA ARG A 787 29.07 -2.43 -5.29
C ARG A 787 28.27 -2.93 -4.08
N PHE A 788 27.42 -2.08 -3.52
CA PHE A 788 26.69 -2.37 -2.30
C PHE A 788 25.18 -2.42 -2.56
N PRO A 789 24.42 -3.27 -1.84
CA PRO A 789 23.01 -3.51 -2.10
C PRO A 789 22.13 -2.39 -1.52
N ILE A 790 22.37 -1.15 -1.90
CA ILE A 790 21.66 0.04 -1.41
C ILE A 790 20.34 0.17 -2.18
N ASP A 791 19.21 0.10 -1.48
CA ASP A 791 17.86 0.21 -2.04
C ASP A 791 17.40 1.67 -2.17
N THR A 792 17.73 2.49 -1.17
CA THR A 792 17.28 3.89 -1.07
C THR A 792 18.46 4.85 -0.93
N LEU A 793 18.55 5.83 -1.82
CA LEU A 793 19.50 6.93 -1.76
C LEU A 793 18.78 8.22 -1.36
N VAL A 794 19.28 8.90 -0.33
CA VAL A 794 18.78 10.23 0.09
C VAL A 794 19.90 11.24 -0.01
N GLY A 795 19.65 12.35 -0.70
CA GLY A 795 20.63 13.42 -0.88
C GLY A 795 19.98 14.79 -1.01
N ALA A 796 20.81 15.82 -1.06
CA ALA A 796 20.36 17.15 -1.48
C ALA A 796 20.29 17.22 -3.02
N PRO A 797 19.52 18.15 -3.62
CA PRO A 797 19.52 18.37 -5.06
C PRO A 797 20.92 18.55 -5.67
N THR A 798 21.83 19.21 -4.94
CA THR A 798 23.23 19.38 -5.35
C THR A 798 23.94 18.05 -5.60
N LEU A 799 23.65 17.00 -4.81
CA LEU A 799 24.19 15.67 -5.06
C LEU A 799 23.73 15.17 -6.42
N PHE A 800 22.43 15.19 -6.70
CA PHE A 800 21.90 14.69 -7.97
C PHE A 800 22.41 15.48 -9.17
N ARG A 801 22.57 16.81 -9.03
CA ARG A 801 23.25 17.66 -10.03
C ARG A 801 24.66 17.16 -10.35
N MET A 802 25.45 16.84 -9.32
CA MET A 802 26.80 16.28 -9.51
C MET A 802 26.77 14.88 -10.12
N LEU A 803 25.80 14.04 -9.76
CA LEU A 803 25.71 12.67 -10.27
C LEU A 803 25.40 12.65 -11.77
N VAL A 804 24.44 13.45 -12.26
CA VAL A 804 24.02 13.45 -13.67
C VAL A 804 25.08 13.98 -14.65
N GLN A 805 26.09 14.68 -14.14
CA GLN A 805 27.27 15.11 -14.92
C GLN A 805 28.20 13.95 -15.31
N ASN A 806 28.07 12.79 -14.67
CA ASN A 806 28.84 11.60 -15.01
C ASN A 806 28.15 10.86 -16.17
N ASP A 807 28.92 10.03 -16.89
CA ASP A 807 28.34 9.09 -17.84
C ASP A 807 27.70 7.91 -17.08
N LEU A 808 26.45 8.12 -16.68
CA LEU A 808 25.65 7.16 -15.91
C LEU A 808 25.44 5.82 -16.63
N SER A 809 25.64 5.74 -17.95
CA SER A 809 25.52 4.48 -18.70
C SER A 809 26.56 3.43 -18.28
N ASN A 810 27.70 3.88 -17.76
CA ASN A 810 28.78 3.04 -17.24
C ASN A 810 28.49 2.46 -15.84
N TYR A 811 27.39 2.87 -15.20
CA TYR A 811 27.06 2.47 -13.85
C TYR A 811 25.81 1.58 -13.83
N LYS A 812 25.95 0.38 -13.30
CA LYS A 812 24.83 -0.55 -13.05
C LYS A 812 24.68 -0.73 -11.56
N PHE A 813 23.68 -0.07 -11.00
CA PHE A 813 23.43 -0.11 -9.56
C PHE A 813 22.97 -1.51 -9.14
N MET A 814 23.45 -1.99 -8.00
CA MET A 814 23.20 -3.35 -7.56
C MET A 814 21.73 -3.58 -7.21
N ASN A 815 21.10 -2.63 -6.51
CA ASN A 815 19.77 -2.80 -5.95
C ASN A 815 18.98 -1.47 -5.79
N LEU A 816 19.49 -0.35 -6.32
CA LEU A 816 18.90 0.98 -6.11
C LEU A 816 17.50 1.06 -6.74
N LYS A 817 16.50 1.41 -5.91
CA LYS A 817 15.08 1.46 -6.29
C LYS A 817 14.43 2.80 -6.01
N HIS A 818 14.93 3.54 -5.02
CA HIS A 818 14.27 4.77 -4.56
C HIS A 818 15.30 5.87 -4.34
N CYS A 819 15.04 7.06 -4.91
CA CYS A 819 15.90 8.23 -4.79
C CYS A 819 15.09 9.40 -4.24
N MET A 820 15.54 9.96 -3.12
CA MET A 820 14.88 11.09 -2.45
C MET A 820 15.79 12.31 -2.45
N SER A 821 15.22 13.48 -2.70
CA SER A 821 15.94 14.75 -2.73
C SER A 821 15.23 15.82 -1.90
N GLY A 822 15.96 16.55 -1.06
CA GLY A 822 15.36 17.63 -0.27
C GLY A 822 16.36 18.62 0.31
N GLY A 823 15.81 19.72 0.85
CA GLY A 823 16.58 20.79 1.49
C GLY A 823 16.89 21.99 0.58
N GLU A 824 16.69 21.85 -0.73
CA GLU A 824 16.76 22.87 -1.78
C GLU A 824 15.74 22.53 -2.88
N PRO A 825 15.37 23.47 -3.78
CA PRO A 825 14.63 23.13 -4.99
C PRO A 825 15.43 22.25 -5.95
N LEU A 826 14.79 21.23 -6.53
CA LEU A 826 15.38 20.39 -7.58
C LEU A 826 14.94 20.85 -8.97
N ASN A 827 15.91 20.98 -9.89
CA ASN A 827 15.65 21.35 -11.27
C ASN A 827 14.94 20.19 -12.01
N PRO A 828 13.84 20.43 -12.74
CA PRO A 828 13.16 19.42 -13.56
C PRO A 828 14.10 18.67 -14.50
N GLU A 829 15.03 19.39 -15.14
CA GLU A 829 16.03 18.84 -16.05
C GLU A 829 16.90 17.75 -15.38
N VAL A 830 17.29 17.96 -14.12
CA VAL A 830 18.08 16.97 -13.36
C VAL A 830 17.27 15.70 -13.11
N MET A 831 15.96 15.84 -12.87
CA MET A 831 15.05 14.70 -12.70
C MET A 831 14.92 13.92 -14.01
N GLU A 832 14.79 14.62 -15.14
CA GLU A 832 14.68 14.01 -16.46
C GLU A 832 15.99 13.32 -16.89
N GLN A 833 17.14 13.96 -16.69
CA GLN A 833 18.44 13.37 -16.95
C GLN A 833 18.70 12.14 -16.09
N TRP A 834 18.36 12.19 -14.79
CA TRP A 834 18.49 11.03 -13.90
C TRP A 834 17.59 9.89 -14.37
N LYS A 835 16.32 10.18 -14.67
CA LYS A 835 15.35 9.17 -15.10
C LYS A 835 15.71 8.54 -16.45
N SER A 836 16.07 9.34 -17.45
CA SER A 836 16.43 8.85 -18.77
C SER A 836 17.67 7.95 -18.75
N LYS A 837 18.65 8.28 -17.89
CA LYS A 837 19.91 7.55 -17.81
C LYS A 837 19.87 6.34 -16.87
N THR A 838 19.04 6.37 -15.82
CA THR A 838 19.00 5.32 -14.77
C THR A 838 17.70 4.52 -14.73
N GLY A 839 16.64 5.01 -15.35
CA GLY A 839 15.28 4.47 -15.22
C GLY A 839 14.56 4.85 -13.92
N LEU A 840 15.23 5.52 -12.98
CA LEU A 840 14.70 5.82 -11.64
C LEU A 840 14.19 7.25 -11.54
N ASP A 841 13.11 7.44 -10.79
CA ASP A 841 12.58 8.76 -10.46
C ASP A 841 13.28 9.36 -9.23
N ILE A 842 13.42 10.70 -9.18
CA ILE A 842 13.80 11.43 -7.97
C ILE A 842 12.53 11.99 -7.32
N HIS A 843 12.34 11.69 -6.04
CA HIS A 843 11.19 12.11 -5.25
C HIS A 843 11.57 13.28 -4.35
N GLU A 844 10.93 14.43 -4.54
CA GLU A 844 11.20 15.61 -3.71
C GLU A 844 10.58 15.48 -2.31
N VAL A 845 11.28 16.07 -1.34
CA VAL A 845 10.85 16.23 0.05
C VAL A 845 11.17 17.64 0.55
N TYR A 846 10.22 18.24 1.27
CA TYR A 846 10.36 19.57 1.85
C TYR A 846 10.14 19.53 3.37
N GLY A 847 10.95 20.33 4.05
CA GLY A 847 11.05 20.36 5.49
C GLY A 847 12.04 21.40 5.99
N GLN A 848 11.98 21.69 7.28
CA GLN A 848 12.90 22.59 7.98
C GLN A 848 13.42 21.91 9.24
N THR A 849 14.44 22.49 9.87
CA THR A 849 14.94 21.99 11.16
C THR A 849 13.81 21.93 12.18
N GLU A 850 12.94 22.94 12.21
CA GLU A 850 11.83 23.06 13.15
C GLU A 850 10.68 22.07 12.93
N THR A 851 10.57 21.49 11.73
CA THR A 851 9.37 20.72 11.33
C THR A 851 9.67 19.28 10.93
N GLY A 852 10.94 18.96 10.67
CA GLY A 852 11.31 17.77 9.91
C GLY A 852 10.68 17.80 8.52
N VAL A 853 10.29 16.64 7.99
CA VAL A 853 9.61 16.54 6.69
C VAL A 853 8.13 16.92 6.80
N ILE A 854 7.64 17.88 6.03
CA ILE A 854 6.21 18.28 6.04
C ILE A 854 5.51 18.12 4.70
N CYS A 855 6.26 18.08 3.58
CA CYS A 855 5.73 17.72 2.27
C CYS A 855 6.64 16.71 1.57
N SER A 856 6.09 15.80 0.77
CA SER A 856 6.89 14.90 -0.08
C SER A 856 6.09 14.37 -1.26
N VAL A 857 6.79 13.91 -2.29
CA VAL A 857 6.23 13.06 -3.34
C VAL A 857 6.36 11.59 -2.94
N PHE A 858 5.31 11.01 -2.35
CA PHE A 858 5.32 9.61 -1.91
C PHE A 858 5.40 8.63 -3.09
N LYS A 859 5.86 7.41 -2.81
CA LYS A 859 5.85 6.34 -3.82
C LYS A 859 4.43 6.09 -4.35
N GLY A 860 4.30 5.97 -5.67
CA GLY A 860 3.00 5.83 -6.36
C GLY A 860 2.31 7.17 -6.68
N MET A 861 2.74 8.29 -6.10
CA MET A 861 2.27 9.62 -6.51
C MET A 861 2.75 9.99 -7.92
N LYS A 862 1.99 10.85 -8.59
CA LYS A 862 2.44 11.42 -9.87
C LYS A 862 3.44 12.52 -9.53
N ILE A 863 4.69 12.36 -9.95
CA ILE A 863 5.67 13.46 -9.86
C ILE A 863 5.18 14.61 -10.75
N LYS A 864 5.11 15.81 -10.15
CA LYS A 864 4.88 17.06 -10.85
C LYS A 864 6.18 17.86 -10.74
N PRO A 865 6.97 18.00 -11.82
CA PRO A 865 8.20 18.77 -11.77
C PRO A 865 7.95 20.19 -11.22
N GLY A 866 8.84 20.66 -10.35
CA GLY A 866 8.69 21.94 -9.65
C GLY A 866 7.76 21.90 -8.43
N SER A 867 7.17 20.76 -8.08
CA SER A 867 6.39 20.57 -6.86
C SER A 867 7.11 19.70 -5.84
N MET A 868 7.15 20.20 -4.60
CA MET A 868 7.64 19.47 -3.43
C MET A 868 6.66 18.40 -2.90
N GLY A 869 5.63 18.05 -3.67
CA GLY A 869 4.66 17.02 -3.35
C GLY A 869 3.51 17.48 -2.46
N LYS A 870 2.92 16.55 -1.71
CA LYS A 870 1.75 16.79 -0.87
C LYS A 870 2.14 16.83 0.61
N ALA A 871 1.25 17.38 1.44
CA ALA A 871 1.38 17.35 2.88
C ALA A 871 1.60 15.92 3.39
N ALA A 872 2.58 15.74 4.27
CA ALA A 872 2.81 14.50 5.00
C ALA A 872 1.59 14.19 5.90
N PRO A 873 1.16 12.93 6.05
CA PRO A 873 -0.11 12.59 6.72
C PRO A 873 -0.28 13.11 8.16
N LEU A 874 0.83 13.37 8.87
CA LEU A 874 0.84 13.88 10.25
C LEU A 874 0.64 15.41 10.35
N TYR A 875 0.62 16.10 9.22
CA TYR A 875 0.56 17.55 9.17
C TYR A 875 -0.61 18.02 8.33
N ASP A 876 -1.36 18.98 8.87
CA ASP A 876 -2.22 19.83 8.07
C ASP A 876 -1.39 21.02 7.58
N VAL A 877 -0.82 20.89 6.38
CA VAL A 877 -0.07 21.95 5.72
C VAL A 877 -1.02 22.75 4.85
N GLN A 878 -0.98 24.07 4.97
CA GLN A 878 -1.84 25.01 4.24
C GLN A 878 -1.02 26.14 3.63
N ILE A 879 -1.61 26.79 2.63
CA ILE A 879 -1.18 28.11 2.17
C ILE A 879 -2.06 29.15 2.85
N ILE A 880 -1.47 30.08 3.59
CA ILE A 880 -2.22 31.10 4.35
C ILE A 880 -1.85 32.52 3.93
N ASP A 881 -2.77 33.45 4.15
CA ASP A 881 -2.53 34.88 4.05
C ASP A 881 -1.91 35.47 5.35
N LYS A 882 -1.65 36.77 5.33
CA LYS A 882 -1.11 37.53 6.47
C LYS A 882 -2.01 37.55 7.71
N ASN A 883 -3.29 37.23 7.55
CA ASN A 883 -4.28 37.17 8.63
C ASN A 883 -4.52 35.73 9.11
N ALA A 884 -3.73 34.76 8.63
CA ALA A 884 -3.87 33.33 8.87
C ALA A 884 -5.16 32.69 8.30
N ASN A 885 -5.76 33.29 7.27
CA ASN A 885 -6.81 32.64 6.50
C ASN A 885 -6.20 31.69 5.47
N ILE A 886 -6.80 30.50 5.32
CA ILE A 886 -6.42 29.54 4.28
C ILE A 886 -6.81 30.10 2.92
N LEU A 887 -5.86 30.12 1.99
CA LEU A 887 -6.06 30.57 0.62
C LEU A 887 -6.56 29.40 -0.27
N PRO A 888 -7.42 29.68 -1.27
CA PRO A 888 -7.86 28.66 -2.21
C PRO A 888 -6.72 28.20 -3.12
N PRO A 889 -6.87 27.03 -3.79
CA PRO A 889 -5.86 26.52 -4.72
C PRO A 889 -5.43 27.55 -5.78
N GLY A 890 -4.15 27.54 -6.14
CA GLY A 890 -3.52 28.43 -7.11
C GLY A 890 -3.12 29.80 -6.57
N GLN A 891 -3.57 30.21 -5.37
CA GLN A 891 -3.17 31.48 -4.78
C GLN A 891 -1.85 31.37 -4.01
N GLN A 892 -1.02 32.41 -4.13
CA GLN A 892 0.26 32.50 -3.45
C GLN A 892 0.11 33.03 -2.02
N GLY A 893 0.65 32.30 -1.06
CA GLY A 893 0.71 32.68 0.35
C GLY A 893 1.94 32.10 1.05
N GLU A 894 1.89 32.07 2.37
CA GLU A 894 2.91 31.46 3.22
C GLU A 894 2.55 30.00 3.51
N ILE A 895 3.54 29.12 3.41
CA ILE A 895 3.41 27.70 3.77
C ILE A 895 3.36 27.63 5.30
N ALA A 896 2.34 26.96 5.82
CA ALA A 896 2.08 26.94 7.25
C ALA A 896 1.56 25.58 7.69
N VAL A 897 1.95 25.16 8.90
CA VAL A 897 1.53 23.90 9.52
C VAL A 897 0.54 24.23 10.62
N ARG A 898 -0.66 23.64 10.61
CA ARG A 898 -1.62 23.84 11.70
C ARG A 898 -1.03 23.35 13.01
N SER A 899 -0.96 24.22 14.00
CA SER A 899 -0.42 23.96 15.34
C SER A 899 -1.47 24.05 16.45
N LYS A 900 -2.67 24.56 16.15
CA LYS A 900 -3.79 24.68 17.10
C LYS A 900 -5.10 24.12 16.50
N PRO A 901 -6.00 23.59 17.35
CA PRO A 901 -5.88 23.46 18.81
C PRO A 901 -4.91 22.35 19.25
N ILE A 902 -4.46 21.49 18.34
CA ILE A 902 -3.57 20.36 18.63
C ILE A 902 -2.23 20.62 17.92
N ARG A 903 -1.14 20.63 18.68
CA ARG A 903 0.22 20.73 18.13
C ARG A 903 0.62 19.38 17.55
N PRO A 904 0.94 19.27 16.25
CA PRO A 904 1.39 18.01 15.67
C PRO A 904 2.74 17.60 16.25
N LEU A 905 2.86 16.33 16.60
CA LEU A 905 3.98 15.84 17.41
C LEU A 905 5.35 16.08 16.77
N GLY A 906 5.44 16.06 15.43
CA GLY A 906 6.71 16.23 14.72
C GLY A 906 7.27 17.65 14.69
N LEU A 907 6.52 18.67 15.13
CA LEU A 907 7.08 20.01 15.32
C LEU A 907 8.05 20.02 16.49
N PHE A 908 9.11 20.81 16.37
CA PHE A 908 10.02 21.13 17.46
C PHE A 908 9.28 21.65 18.71
N SER A 909 9.92 21.58 19.86
CA SER A 909 9.40 22.11 21.13
C SER A 909 9.41 23.65 21.09
N GLU A 910 10.59 24.25 20.93
CA GLU A 910 10.80 25.70 20.98
C GLU A 910 12.20 26.09 20.49
N TYR A 911 12.44 27.41 20.39
CA TYR A 911 13.78 27.95 20.28
C TYR A 911 14.30 28.18 21.69
N VAL A 912 15.27 27.36 22.12
CA VAL A 912 15.80 27.37 23.50
C VAL A 912 16.29 28.76 23.87
N ASP A 913 15.90 29.21 25.06
CA ASP A 913 16.22 30.54 25.61
C ASP A 913 15.73 31.71 24.71
N ASN A 914 14.79 31.48 23.79
CA ASN A 914 14.26 32.50 22.88
C ASN A 914 12.73 32.39 22.64
N PRO A 915 11.90 32.56 23.68
CA PRO A 915 10.45 32.44 23.58
C PRO A 915 9.82 33.47 22.65
N LYS A 916 10.45 34.65 22.50
CA LYS A 916 10.00 35.69 21.55
C LYS A 916 10.05 35.17 20.12
N LYS A 917 11.16 34.56 19.69
CA LYS A 917 11.27 33.98 18.35
C LYS A 917 10.34 32.79 18.16
N THR A 918 10.05 32.03 19.22
CA THR A 918 9.07 30.94 19.15
C THR A 918 7.65 31.47 18.98
N ALA A 919 7.29 32.55 19.67
CA ALA A 919 5.99 33.19 19.47
C ALA A 919 5.86 33.85 18.08
N GLU A 920 6.94 34.46 17.57
CA GLU A 920 6.98 35.08 16.23
C GLU A 920 6.77 34.09 15.09
N SER A 921 7.04 32.79 15.29
CA SER A 921 6.77 31.76 14.28
C SER A 921 5.34 31.22 14.32
N GLU A 922 4.49 31.70 15.23
CA GLU A 922 3.07 31.35 15.27
C GLU A 922 2.18 32.50 14.76
N ARG A 923 1.19 32.18 13.94
CA ARG A 923 0.19 33.13 13.47
C ARG A 923 -1.18 32.46 13.40
N GLY A 924 -2.12 32.99 14.19
CA GLY A 924 -3.42 32.34 14.39
C GLY A 924 -3.24 30.91 14.91
N ASP A 925 -3.79 29.94 14.17
CA ASP A 925 -3.72 28.52 14.49
C ASP A 925 -2.54 27.78 13.85
N PHE A 926 -1.58 28.50 13.26
CA PHE A 926 -0.52 27.92 12.46
C PHE A 926 0.89 28.26 12.97
N TYR A 927 1.80 27.31 12.82
CA TYR A 927 3.23 27.56 12.71
C TYR A 927 3.55 27.98 11.28
N VAL A 928 4.20 29.13 11.10
CA VAL A 928 4.54 29.71 9.80
C VAL A 928 6.00 29.37 9.48
N THR A 929 6.26 28.77 8.32
CA THR A 929 7.61 28.31 7.96
C THR A 929 8.53 29.45 7.51
N GLY A 930 7.96 30.62 7.17
CA GLY A 930 8.66 31.72 6.50
C GLY A 930 8.98 31.45 5.02
N ASP A 931 8.43 30.38 4.46
CA ASP A 931 8.51 30.04 3.03
C ASP A 931 7.19 30.36 2.33
N ARG A 932 7.26 30.86 1.10
CA ARG A 932 6.08 31.08 0.25
C ARG A 932 5.87 29.96 -0.73
N GLY A 933 4.60 29.70 -1.02
CA GLY A 933 4.22 28.71 -2.02
C GLY A 933 2.79 28.89 -2.52
N THR A 934 2.42 28.02 -3.43
CA THR A 934 1.05 27.79 -3.89
C THR A 934 0.70 26.33 -3.65
N MET A 935 -0.59 26.04 -3.55
CA MET A 935 -1.13 24.68 -3.53
C MET A 935 -2.06 24.53 -4.71
N ASP A 936 -1.91 23.49 -5.53
CA ASP A 936 -2.81 23.25 -6.65
C ASP A 936 -4.09 22.49 -6.25
N GLU A 937 -5.01 22.30 -7.20
CA GLU A 937 -6.30 21.63 -6.95
C GLU A 937 -6.14 20.16 -6.54
N ASP A 938 -5.02 19.52 -6.89
CA ASP A 938 -4.69 18.16 -6.47
C ASP A 938 -4.01 18.12 -5.09
N GLY A 939 -3.75 19.27 -4.46
CA GLY A 939 -3.09 19.42 -3.17
C GLY A 939 -1.55 19.35 -3.23
N TYR A 940 -0.94 19.51 -4.40
CA TYR A 940 0.52 19.60 -4.54
C TYR A 940 0.99 21.01 -4.23
N PHE A 941 2.06 21.10 -3.46
CA PHE A 941 2.68 22.37 -3.10
C PHE A 941 3.82 22.71 -4.06
N GLN A 942 3.89 23.96 -4.47
CA GLN A 942 5.02 24.50 -5.21
C GLN A 942 5.72 25.54 -4.33
N PHE A 943 7.03 25.39 -4.20
CA PHE A 943 7.86 26.34 -3.49
C PHE A 943 8.16 27.54 -4.42
N ILE A 944 7.97 28.76 -3.93
CA ILE A 944 8.25 29.98 -4.71
C ILE A 944 9.54 30.65 -4.24
N GLY A 945 9.75 30.69 -2.94
CA GLY A 945 10.90 31.37 -2.35
C GLY A 945 10.68 31.64 -0.87
N ARG A 946 11.74 32.12 -0.21
CA ARG A 946 11.63 32.66 1.15
C ARG A 946 10.88 33.99 1.10
N ASP A 947 10.07 34.28 2.12
CA ASP A 947 9.29 35.53 2.15
C ASP A 947 10.19 36.78 2.14
N ASP A 948 11.36 36.70 2.78
CA ASP A 948 12.37 37.77 2.81
C ASP A 948 13.21 37.89 1.52
N ASP A 949 13.08 36.94 0.59
CA ASP A 949 13.83 36.92 -0.67
C ASP A 949 12.97 37.31 -1.89
N ILE A 950 11.66 37.56 -1.72
CA ILE A 950 10.78 37.99 -2.82
C ILE A 950 11.14 39.40 -3.28
N ILE A 951 11.34 39.55 -4.59
CA ILE A 951 11.64 40.84 -5.23
C ILE A 951 10.32 41.46 -5.72
N ILE A 952 10.03 42.70 -5.32
CA ILE A 952 8.86 43.48 -5.72
C ILE A 952 9.30 44.55 -6.73
N SER A 953 9.35 44.19 -8.00
CA SER A 953 9.72 45.12 -9.08
C SER A 953 8.47 45.66 -9.77
N SER A 954 8.22 46.97 -9.68
CA SER A 954 7.07 47.62 -10.33
C SER A 954 5.70 46.99 -9.98
N GLY A 955 5.54 46.53 -8.73
CA GLY A 955 4.33 45.85 -8.25
C GLY A 955 4.25 44.36 -8.57
N TYR A 956 5.18 43.82 -9.37
CA TYR A 956 5.29 42.38 -9.62
C TYR A 956 6.11 41.71 -8.53
N ARG A 957 5.57 40.63 -7.94
CA ARG A 957 6.29 39.76 -7.02
C ARG A 957 7.04 38.69 -7.80
N ILE A 958 8.35 38.67 -7.64
CA ILE A 958 9.25 37.82 -8.42
C ILE A 958 10.02 36.94 -7.43
N GLY A 959 9.85 35.63 -7.58
CA GLY A 959 10.65 34.66 -6.85
C GLY A 959 12.05 34.56 -7.47
N PRO A 960 13.14 34.71 -6.70
CA PRO A 960 14.49 34.68 -7.26
C PRO A 960 14.83 33.33 -7.91
N PHE A 961 14.32 32.23 -7.35
CA PHE A 961 14.56 30.87 -7.85
C PHE A 961 14.06 30.63 -9.27
N GLU A 962 12.98 31.27 -9.68
CA GLU A 962 12.45 31.14 -11.04
C GLU A 962 13.41 31.76 -12.06
N VAL A 963 14.01 32.90 -11.71
CA VAL A 963 14.99 33.60 -12.55
C VAL A 963 16.32 32.85 -12.54
N GLU A 964 16.74 32.30 -11.40
CA GLU A 964 17.94 31.46 -11.29
C GLU A 964 17.81 30.20 -12.15
N SER A 965 16.65 29.55 -12.12
CA SER A 965 16.37 28.35 -12.92
C SER A 965 16.49 28.65 -14.41
N ALA A 966 15.89 29.75 -14.86
CA ALA A 966 15.98 30.20 -16.24
C ALA A 966 17.41 30.57 -16.65
N LEU A 967 18.20 31.17 -15.76
CA LEU A 967 19.60 31.50 -16.06
C LEU A 967 20.48 30.26 -16.16
N ILE A 968 20.24 29.24 -15.31
CA ILE A 968 20.99 27.98 -15.30
C ILE A 968 20.82 27.18 -16.61
N GLU A 969 19.73 27.39 -17.35
CA GLU A 969 19.52 26.78 -18.67
C GLU A 969 20.51 27.32 -19.73
N HIS A 970 21.13 28.48 -19.50
CA HIS A 970 22.08 29.06 -20.42
C HIS A 970 23.50 28.46 -20.22
N PRO A 971 24.20 27.98 -21.28
CA PRO A 971 25.48 27.27 -21.16
C PRO A 971 26.62 28.10 -20.55
N ALA A 972 26.48 29.42 -20.53
CA ALA A 972 27.44 30.32 -19.90
C ALA A 972 27.33 30.37 -18.36
N VAL A 973 26.24 29.90 -17.76
CA VAL A 973 25.99 30.03 -16.31
C VAL A 973 26.38 28.73 -15.60
N ALA A 974 27.43 28.77 -14.78
CA ALA A 974 27.79 27.66 -13.90
C ALA A 974 27.01 27.70 -12.58
N GLU A 975 26.81 28.90 -12.03
CA GLU A 975 26.01 29.12 -10.83
C GLU A 975 25.43 30.54 -10.88
N THR A 976 24.32 30.78 -10.19
CA THR A 976 23.71 32.10 -10.15
C THR A 976 22.94 32.33 -8.85
N ALA A 977 22.93 33.57 -8.38
CA ALA A 977 22.09 34.03 -7.28
C ALA A 977 21.30 35.26 -7.70
N VAL A 978 20.00 35.25 -7.50
CA VAL A 978 19.14 36.38 -7.83
C VAL A 978 18.65 37.06 -6.56
N VAL A 979 18.79 38.39 -6.51
CA VAL A 979 18.37 39.23 -5.38
C VAL A 979 17.72 40.52 -5.89
N SER A 980 17.03 41.22 -4.98
CA SER A 980 16.58 42.59 -5.21
C SER A 980 17.77 43.55 -5.29
N SER A 981 17.72 44.50 -6.21
CA SER A 981 18.65 45.61 -6.29
C SER A 981 17.87 46.94 -6.34
N PRO A 982 18.29 47.98 -5.61
CA PRO A 982 17.58 49.25 -5.59
C PRO A 982 17.58 49.88 -6.99
N ASP A 983 16.44 50.47 -7.37
CA ASP A 983 16.24 51.15 -8.65
C ASP A 983 15.50 52.47 -8.40
N PRO A 984 16.04 53.62 -8.83
CA PRO A 984 15.45 54.93 -8.55
C PRO A 984 14.01 55.10 -9.05
N LEU A 985 13.62 54.36 -10.08
CA LEU A 985 12.31 54.51 -10.73
C LEU A 985 11.34 53.40 -10.32
N ARG A 986 11.84 52.18 -10.13
CA ARG A 986 11.02 50.98 -9.86
C ARG A 986 10.98 50.56 -8.39
N GLY A 987 11.70 51.28 -7.53
CA GLY A 987 11.94 50.90 -6.14
C GLY A 987 13.04 49.84 -6.06
N GLU A 988 12.75 48.64 -6.57
CA GLU A 988 13.73 47.57 -6.73
C GLU A 988 13.55 46.82 -8.05
N VAL A 989 14.63 46.20 -8.52
CA VAL A 989 14.68 45.39 -9.73
C VAL A 989 15.40 44.08 -9.47
N VAL A 990 15.21 43.12 -10.37
CA VAL A 990 15.89 41.83 -10.33
C VAL A 990 17.36 42.00 -10.73
N LYS A 991 18.28 41.57 -9.86
CA LYS A 991 19.72 41.47 -10.15
C LYS A 991 20.18 40.02 -10.06
N ALA A 992 20.95 39.57 -11.04
CA ALA A 992 21.59 38.25 -11.04
C ALA A 992 23.10 38.38 -10.82
N PHE A 993 23.65 37.66 -9.83
CA PHE A 993 25.07 37.42 -9.69
C PHE A 993 25.39 36.10 -10.38
N VAL A 994 26.23 36.11 -11.40
CA VAL A 994 26.48 34.95 -12.28
C VAL A 994 27.94 34.51 -12.14
N VAL A 995 28.14 33.22 -11.85
CA VAL A 995 29.43 32.54 -12.00
C VAL A 995 29.45 31.91 -13.39
N LEU A 996 30.45 32.28 -14.19
CA LEU A 996 30.56 31.78 -15.56
C LEU A 996 31.10 30.35 -15.60
N SER A 997 30.65 29.58 -16.58
CA SER A 997 31.28 28.31 -16.92
C SER A 997 32.68 28.54 -17.51
N PRO A 998 33.64 27.61 -17.30
CA PRO A 998 35.03 27.82 -17.73
C PRO A 998 35.18 28.19 -19.21
N THR A 999 34.30 27.64 -20.07
CA THR A 999 34.26 27.87 -21.52
C THR A 999 33.84 29.28 -21.94
N PHE A 1000 33.20 30.05 -21.04
CA PHE A 1000 32.73 31.42 -21.30
C PHE A 1000 33.54 32.48 -20.52
N SER A 1001 34.63 32.09 -19.85
CA SER A 1001 35.46 32.99 -19.02
C SER A 1001 36.13 34.12 -19.82
N SER A 1002 36.23 34.00 -21.14
CA SER A 1002 36.83 34.98 -22.06
C SER A 1002 35.81 35.66 -22.99
N SER A 1003 34.51 35.49 -22.73
CA SER A 1003 33.45 36.11 -23.52
C SER A 1003 33.31 37.60 -23.24
N ASP A 1004 32.83 38.37 -24.21
CA ASP A 1004 32.46 39.77 -24.00
C ASP A 1004 31.28 39.87 -23.03
N LEU A 1005 31.50 40.50 -21.87
CA LEU A 1005 30.54 40.50 -20.76
C LEU A 1005 29.30 41.36 -21.05
N GLU A 1006 29.40 42.39 -21.88
CA GLU A 1006 28.25 43.21 -22.27
C GLU A 1006 27.32 42.46 -23.23
N SER A 1007 27.87 41.86 -24.29
CA SER A 1007 27.12 40.98 -25.18
C SER A 1007 26.51 39.80 -24.41
N LEU A 1008 27.28 39.17 -23.52
CA LEU A 1008 26.80 38.04 -22.74
C LEU A 1008 25.69 38.43 -21.75
N THR A 1009 25.76 39.65 -21.18
CA THR A 1009 24.67 40.19 -20.35
C THR A 1009 23.39 40.32 -21.16
N CYS A 1010 23.46 40.87 -22.37
CA CYS A 1010 22.31 40.97 -23.27
C CYS A 1010 21.75 39.58 -23.62
N ASP A 1011 22.62 38.63 -23.93
CA ASP A 1011 22.24 37.26 -24.26
C ASP A 1011 21.52 36.56 -23.10
N LEU A 1012 22.05 36.67 -21.88
CA LEU A 1012 21.42 36.12 -20.67
C LEU A 1012 20.05 36.78 -20.39
N GLN A 1013 19.94 38.09 -20.58
CA GLN A 1013 18.67 38.80 -20.41
C GLN A 1013 17.63 38.36 -21.44
N GLU A 1014 18.02 38.25 -22.70
CA GLU A 1014 17.14 37.77 -23.78
C GLU A 1014 16.76 36.31 -23.60
N HIS A 1015 17.68 35.47 -23.10
CA HIS A 1015 17.38 34.10 -22.73
C HIS A 1015 16.26 34.04 -21.68
N VAL A 1016 16.40 34.76 -20.57
CA VAL A 1016 15.38 34.77 -19.50
C VAL A 1016 14.05 35.36 -19.96
N LYS A 1017 14.05 36.37 -20.83
CA LYS A 1017 12.81 36.93 -21.43
C LYS A 1017 12.08 35.93 -22.33
N LYS A 1018 12.81 34.99 -22.95
CA LYS A 1018 12.23 33.93 -23.80
C LYS A 1018 11.72 32.76 -22.97
N THR A 1019 12.39 32.42 -21.87
CA THR A 1019 12.07 31.25 -21.04
C THR A 1019 11.13 31.55 -19.88
N THR A 1020 10.99 32.83 -19.48
CA THR A 1020 10.08 33.27 -18.40
C THR A 1020 9.23 34.47 -18.82
N ALA A 1021 8.29 34.89 -17.97
CA ALA A 1021 7.54 36.11 -18.21
C ALA A 1021 8.49 37.34 -18.26
N PRO A 1022 8.45 38.19 -19.30
CA PRO A 1022 9.46 39.24 -19.53
C PRO A 1022 9.64 40.29 -18.43
N TYR A 1023 8.75 40.35 -17.42
CA TYR A 1023 8.95 41.23 -16.26
C TYR A 1023 9.93 40.65 -15.21
N LYS A 1024 10.26 39.35 -15.29
CA LYS A 1024 11.12 38.63 -14.34
C LYS A 1024 12.61 38.68 -14.67
N TYR A 1025 12.97 39.10 -15.88
CA TYR A 1025 14.36 39.08 -16.33
C TYR A 1025 15.29 39.94 -15.44
N PRO A 1026 16.56 39.52 -15.26
CA PRO A 1026 17.52 40.27 -14.47
C PRO A 1026 17.93 41.55 -15.19
N ARG A 1027 17.43 42.70 -14.72
CA ARG A 1027 17.77 44.02 -15.29
C ARG A 1027 19.23 44.40 -15.05
N LYS A 1028 19.84 43.81 -14.03
CA LYS A 1028 21.26 43.94 -13.70
C LYS A 1028 21.87 42.54 -13.66
N VAL A 1029 23.04 42.37 -14.27
CA VAL A 1029 23.84 41.14 -14.19
C VAL A 1029 25.22 41.53 -13.71
N GLU A 1030 25.74 40.83 -12.71
CA GLU A 1030 27.10 41.00 -12.20
C GLU A 1030 27.82 39.65 -12.27
N PHE A 1031 28.97 39.61 -12.93
CA PHE A 1031 29.79 38.41 -12.99
C PHE A 1031 30.72 38.34 -11.80
N VAL A 1032 30.66 37.23 -11.06
CA VAL A 1032 31.46 36.99 -9.85
C VAL A 1032 32.23 35.69 -9.98
N GLN A 1033 33.40 35.61 -9.31
CA GLN A 1033 34.19 34.38 -9.30
C GLN A 1033 33.53 33.27 -8.48
N GLU A 1034 32.86 33.63 -7.38
CA GLU A 1034 32.12 32.72 -6.52
C GLU A 1034 30.95 33.43 -5.84
N LEU A 1035 29.97 32.65 -5.38
CA LEU A 1035 28.83 33.14 -4.59
C LEU A 1035 29.08 32.88 -3.10
N PRO A 1036 28.71 33.81 -2.20
CA PRO A 1036 28.84 33.60 -0.77
C PRO A 1036 27.93 32.46 -0.33
N LYS A 1037 28.51 31.43 0.30
CA LYS A 1037 27.79 30.24 0.75
C LYS A 1037 27.88 30.08 2.26
N THR A 1038 26.85 29.47 2.82
CA THR A 1038 26.90 28.90 4.17
C THR A 1038 27.86 27.72 4.20
N VAL A 1039 28.25 27.30 5.39
CA VAL A 1039 29.01 26.07 5.62
C VAL A 1039 28.34 24.81 5.04
N THR A 1040 27.03 24.87 4.77
CA THR A 1040 26.26 23.78 4.13
C THR A 1040 26.15 23.91 2.61
N GLY A 1041 26.86 24.86 1.99
CA GLY A 1041 26.84 25.09 0.54
C GLY A 1041 25.68 25.93 0.02
N LYS A 1042 24.75 26.37 0.88
CA LYS A 1042 23.61 27.22 0.48
C LYS A 1042 24.05 28.66 0.24
N ILE A 1043 23.66 29.25 -0.89
CA ILE A 1043 23.89 30.66 -1.22
C ILE A 1043 23.29 31.58 -0.16
N LYS A 1044 24.07 32.54 0.34
CA LYS A 1044 23.65 33.57 1.31
C LYS A 1044 23.08 34.79 0.57
N ARG A 1045 21.86 34.69 0.05
CA ARG A 1045 21.18 35.81 -0.65
C ARG A 1045 21.07 37.07 0.18
N ASN A 1046 20.85 36.93 1.49
CA ASN A 1046 20.80 38.07 2.42
C ASN A 1046 22.10 38.86 2.44
N GLU A 1047 23.26 38.19 2.32
CA GLU A 1047 24.57 38.84 2.26
C GLU A 1047 24.72 39.65 0.98
N LEU A 1048 24.39 39.05 -0.17
CA LEU A 1048 24.40 39.71 -1.48
C LEU A 1048 23.41 40.88 -1.52
N ARG A 1049 22.20 40.72 -0.96
CA ARG A 1049 21.18 41.76 -0.88
C ARG A 1049 21.64 42.91 0.03
N ASN A 1050 22.16 42.63 1.22
CA ASN A 1050 22.64 43.68 2.12
C ASN A 1050 23.78 44.48 1.48
N LYS A 1051 24.71 43.81 0.80
CA LYS A 1051 25.77 44.47 0.03
C LYS A 1051 25.18 45.37 -1.07
N GLU A 1052 24.19 44.86 -1.80
CA GLU A 1052 23.53 45.59 -2.89
C GLU A 1052 22.74 46.82 -2.41
N TRP A 1053 22.17 46.76 -1.20
CA TRP A 1053 21.42 47.85 -0.57
C TRP A 1053 22.28 48.78 0.30
N GLY A 1054 23.61 48.56 0.37
CA GLY A 1054 24.53 49.37 1.17
C GLY A 1054 24.31 49.24 2.69
N GLN A 1055 23.82 48.08 3.15
CA GLN A 1055 23.47 47.80 4.55
C GLN A 1055 24.53 46.95 5.29
N MET A 1056 25.77 46.92 4.77
CA MET A 1056 26.92 46.22 5.38
C MET A 1056 27.85 47.17 6.11
#